data_AF-A0A401KPU0-F1
#
_entry.id   AF-A0A401KPU0-F1
#
_cell.length_a   1.000
_cell.length_b   1.000
_cell.length_c   1.000
_cell.angle_alpha   90.00
_cell.angle_beta   90.00
_cell.angle_gamma   90.00
#
_symmetry.space_group_name_H-M   'P 1'
#
loop_
_entity.id
_entity.type
_entity.pdbx_description
1 polymer ?
#
loop_
_entity_poly.entity_id
_entity_poly.type
_entity_poly.pdbx_seq_one_letter_code
_entity_poly.pdbx_strand_id
1 'polypeptide(L)'
;MPVRTLSPDREKSILPLSVDLRSKARWLSVLLPSFLCWGGSSTSSSGKARRTAYLDGLRGFAAFLVYWGHHELWAHDGMGAERIFENAYGYEKQHFLVAFPGIRTFFSGGHFAVSVFFVLSGYVLSAKPLALIQAGEYLQLGDNLSSALFRRWLRLHLPVIATTFIYLTFLHLFHISATPELKGTYGEEVWNWYIEFKNFSFIFRGGGEPWFTYNFHSWSIPVEFRGSIIVYTALLAFSRLRRNMRLAGEAGLIFYFLYIADGWFGALFISGMLLCDLDLLAARDNLPDIFLMLGPFQEGIIYFLFVVSIYLGGVPSRTWDLQALRDSPGWYYLSFLKPQAVFDYKWFYLFWASTFIVTAIGRIGWLKRFFELRFNQYLGRISFAFYLVHGPVLWVLGDRLYAAVGWVRDSHATNCPGWIDRFPLPRTGPLGLEVSFLATHLILLPITLWLAEIVTKLIDEPSQYVRIGTPLTGGGCRLFPLSLLYAGGPGSDATLINRDIAVSDADINGGRDGPSTNTPPLPFTIMVSRILRFAPLVALLILTLSTFYYLYRAIHVDTHPDLDLGLETATTSDRKTLPDLTVSQIIANTHHEIASNSTPDGRYFRIDFRSRRGINPSIIPHPTKPNTWIITAQLHEPGRREKDSAWFVELVCDAVFQDKGRTLRCIDYPFILPIAATEGNNALCSGSLAFFALSIGPHDARVFYGPDAPYTIYGSNSAVTCFGQWILDFRLLVDWPASDTITDYGFRRATELQRPATAPYLAVEKNWFLFWDRAGNAYAHYDVAPTRAFAALTLDGSVGSDLAPAAASADAACLQKYLPQMQDPDHESIHQATNSLAVTLCMRADPNCHPDDSNTVILTIFQHKRFVEFHSSYDPYVMLFWQRAPFEVYGISDMPLWIHGRGMMDEGNQTEMMYVTSIGWKTAGQKYHGYLDDVMFLAFGVEDADTAGVDVVAGDLVAGVGKC
;
A
#
# COMPACT_ATOMS: atom_id res chain seq x y z
N MET A 1 22.23 -58.53 -70.33
CA MET A 1 22.58 -59.14 -69.04
C MET A 1 22.75 -58.02 -68.01
N PRO A 2 22.49 -58.19 -66.71
CA PRO A 2 21.34 -58.83 -66.04
C PRO A 2 20.61 -57.82 -65.07
N VAL A 3 19.28 -57.78 -64.93
CA VAL A 3 18.39 -58.45 -63.92
C VAL A 3 18.37 -57.84 -62.48
N ARG A 4 17.15 -57.56 -61.94
CA ARG A 4 16.72 -57.40 -60.50
C ARG A 4 17.16 -56.12 -59.72
N THR A 5 16.49 -55.59 -58.67
CA THR A 5 15.09 -55.63 -58.13
C THR A 5 14.91 -54.56 -57.01
N LEU A 6 13.66 -54.14 -56.74
CA LEU A 6 13.09 -53.70 -55.44
C LEU A 6 13.74 -52.53 -54.63
N SER A 7 12.88 -51.62 -54.15
CA SER A 7 13.13 -50.80 -52.94
C SER A 7 11.91 -50.87 -52.01
N PRO A 8 12.02 -51.40 -50.78
CA PRO A 8 10.95 -51.40 -49.81
C PRO A 8 11.12 -50.29 -48.75
N ASP A 9 9.99 -49.80 -48.25
CA ASP A 9 9.92 -49.02 -47.01
C ASP A 9 10.21 -49.89 -45.77
N ARG A 10 10.48 -49.18 -44.66
CA ARG A 10 10.13 -49.55 -43.27
C ARG A 10 11.12 -50.43 -42.50
N GLU A 11 11.98 -49.78 -41.70
CA GLU A 11 12.27 -50.27 -40.36
C GLU A 11 12.41 -49.09 -39.36
N LYS A 12 11.75 -49.21 -38.20
CA LYS A 12 11.77 -48.18 -37.15
C LYS A 12 12.98 -48.41 -36.23
N SER A 13 13.97 -47.53 -36.25
CA SER A 13 15.04 -47.51 -35.24
C SER A 13 14.67 -46.57 -34.07
N ILE A 14 15.03 -47.01 -32.88
CA ILE A 14 14.66 -46.41 -31.58
C ILE A 14 15.49 -45.14 -31.35
N LEU A 15 14.84 -44.00 -31.14
CA LEU A 15 15.49 -42.79 -30.60
C LEU A 15 15.74 -42.94 -29.10
N PRO A 16 16.94 -42.63 -28.59
CA PRO A 16 17.23 -42.68 -27.16
C PRO A 16 16.59 -41.50 -26.41
N LEU A 17 16.17 -41.74 -25.17
CA LEU A 17 15.73 -40.70 -24.24
C LEU A 17 16.86 -39.69 -23.97
N SER A 18 16.77 -38.49 -24.54
CA SER A 18 17.59 -37.35 -24.11
C SER A 18 16.98 -36.75 -22.83
N VAL A 19 17.35 -37.33 -21.69
CA VAL A 19 16.96 -36.80 -20.37
C VAL A 19 17.53 -35.38 -20.19
N ASP A 20 16.64 -34.44 -19.87
CA ASP A 20 16.89 -33.01 -19.86
C ASP A 20 18.03 -32.57 -18.93
N LEU A 21 19.18 -32.24 -19.53
CA LEU A 21 20.36 -31.70 -18.87
C LEU A 21 20.19 -30.25 -18.36
N ARG A 22 19.18 -29.50 -18.81
CA ARG A 22 18.93 -28.13 -18.34
C ARG A 22 18.30 -28.10 -16.95
N SER A 23 17.47 -29.10 -16.62
CA SER A 23 16.89 -29.26 -15.27
C SER A 23 17.96 -29.32 -14.15
N LYS A 24 19.04 -30.07 -14.35
CA LYS A 24 20.11 -30.28 -13.34
C LYS A 24 20.93 -29.02 -13.05
N ALA A 25 21.15 -28.17 -14.06
CA ALA A 25 21.86 -26.91 -13.88
C ALA A 25 21.13 -25.94 -12.93
N ARG A 26 19.79 -25.99 -12.90
CA ARG A 26 18.94 -25.13 -12.04
C ARG A 26 18.93 -25.56 -10.57
N TRP A 27 19.20 -26.84 -10.26
CA TRP A 27 19.34 -27.32 -8.88
C TRP A 27 20.74 -27.05 -8.31
N LEU A 28 21.79 -27.11 -9.15
CA LEU A 28 23.16 -26.80 -8.73
C LEU A 28 23.35 -25.31 -8.35
N SER A 29 22.65 -24.39 -9.01
CA SER A 29 22.69 -22.95 -8.67
C SER A 29 21.94 -22.59 -7.37
N VAL A 30 21.07 -23.46 -6.86
CA VAL A 30 20.47 -23.33 -5.52
C VAL A 30 21.51 -23.66 -4.44
N LEU A 31 22.30 -24.72 -4.67
CA LEU A 31 23.27 -25.25 -3.71
C LEU A 31 24.61 -24.49 -3.67
N LEU A 32 24.96 -23.74 -4.71
CA LEU A 32 26.16 -22.90 -4.74
C LEU A 32 25.97 -21.64 -3.86
N PRO A 33 26.84 -21.40 -2.86
CA PRO A 33 26.81 -20.15 -2.09
C PRO A 33 27.26 -18.98 -2.96
N SER A 34 26.46 -17.92 -3.01
CA SER A 34 26.73 -16.77 -3.89
C SER A 34 27.99 -15.99 -3.51
N PHE A 35 28.47 -16.12 -2.26
CA PHE A 35 29.76 -15.57 -1.84
C PHE A 35 30.99 -16.29 -2.43
N LEU A 36 30.87 -17.56 -2.86
CA LEU A 36 31.97 -18.25 -3.56
C LEU A 36 32.04 -17.89 -5.05
N CYS A 37 30.95 -17.37 -5.62
CA CYS A 37 30.89 -16.92 -7.02
C CYS A 37 31.39 -15.47 -7.22
N TRP A 38 32.16 -14.89 -6.27
CA TRP A 38 32.67 -13.51 -6.33
C TRP A 38 33.50 -13.13 -7.57
N GLY A 39 33.90 -14.09 -8.41
CA GLY A 39 34.57 -13.85 -9.70
C GLY A 39 33.71 -14.02 -10.96
N GLY A 40 32.43 -14.42 -10.81
CA GLY A 40 31.51 -14.63 -11.94
C GLY A 40 30.55 -13.46 -12.13
N SER A 41 30.37 -13.01 -13.38
CA SER A 41 29.56 -11.85 -13.74
C SER A 41 28.08 -11.96 -13.29
N SER A 42 27.77 -11.48 -12.10
CA SER A 42 26.42 -11.08 -11.75
C SER A 42 26.12 -9.74 -12.42
N THR A 43 25.29 -9.76 -13.45
CA THR A 43 24.66 -8.57 -14.03
C THR A 43 23.58 -8.01 -13.09
N SER A 44 23.92 -7.80 -11.81
CA SER A 44 23.20 -6.85 -10.98
C SER A 44 23.48 -5.47 -11.55
N SER A 45 22.46 -4.82 -12.11
CA SER A 45 22.57 -3.46 -12.62
C SER A 45 23.22 -2.54 -11.59
N SER A 46 24.08 -1.64 -12.06
CA SER A 46 24.73 -0.60 -11.24
C SER A 46 23.74 0.51 -10.86
N GLY A 47 22.56 0.14 -10.38
CA GLY A 47 21.61 1.08 -9.80
C GLY A 47 22.20 1.71 -8.54
N LYS A 48 22.05 3.03 -8.41
CA LYS A 48 22.42 3.76 -7.19
C LYS A 48 21.76 3.06 -5.99
N ALA A 49 22.53 2.76 -4.94
CA ALA A 49 22.00 2.09 -3.76
C ALA A 49 20.80 2.88 -3.19
N ARG A 50 19.69 2.19 -2.90
CA ARG A 50 18.48 2.83 -2.34
C ARG A 50 18.85 3.60 -1.07
N ARG A 51 18.26 4.78 -0.84
CA ARG A 51 18.52 5.66 0.32
C ARG A 51 18.49 4.94 1.70
N THR A 52 17.77 3.82 1.81
CA THR A 52 17.61 2.99 3.01
C THR A 52 18.49 1.72 3.05
N ALA A 53 19.40 1.48 2.10
CA ALA A 53 20.19 0.24 2.01
C ALA A 53 21.01 -0.04 3.28
N TYR A 54 21.49 1.00 3.95
CA TYR A 54 22.17 0.88 5.24
C TYR A 54 21.31 0.22 6.34
N LEU A 55 19.97 0.28 6.28
CA LEU A 55 19.06 -0.37 7.24
C LEU A 55 19.02 -1.90 7.03
N ASP A 56 19.03 -2.36 5.77
CA ASP A 56 19.17 -3.79 5.46
C ASP A 56 20.55 -4.31 5.91
N GLY A 57 21.60 -3.52 5.71
CA GLY A 57 22.95 -3.83 6.20
C GLY A 57 23.05 -3.90 7.72
N LEU A 58 22.39 -2.97 8.43
CA LEU A 58 22.29 -2.98 9.89
C LEU A 58 21.52 -4.21 10.40
N ARG A 59 20.41 -4.60 9.75
CA ARG A 59 19.68 -5.84 10.05
C ARG A 59 20.58 -7.07 9.85
N GLY A 60 21.35 -7.11 8.76
CA GLY A 60 22.32 -8.18 8.51
C GLY A 60 23.38 -8.31 9.59
N PHE A 61 24.00 -7.19 9.98
CA PHE A 61 25.02 -7.17 11.01
C PHE A 61 24.46 -7.50 12.41
N ALA A 62 23.27 -7.02 12.73
CA ALA A 62 22.57 -7.39 13.97
C ALA A 62 22.28 -8.90 14.04
N ALA A 63 21.90 -9.54 12.93
CA ALA A 63 21.73 -11.00 12.88
C ALA A 63 23.06 -11.75 13.09
N PHE A 64 24.17 -11.21 12.59
CA PHE A 64 25.51 -11.74 12.89
C PHE A 64 25.89 -11.61 14.37
N LEU A 65 25.58 -10.49 15.03
CA LEU A 65 25.80 -10.34 16.48
C LEU A 65 24.94 -11.31 17.31
N VAL A 66 23.71 -11.61 16.88
CA VAL A 66 22.87 -12.64 17.51
C VAL A 66 23.47 -14.03 17.34
N TYR A 67 23.96 -14.37 16.14
CA TYR A 67 24.69 -15.62 15.91
C TYR A 67 25.90 -15.74 16.84
N TRP A 68 26.77 -14.72 16.83
CA TRP A 68 28.01 -14.72 17.59
C TRP A 68 27.74 -14.87 19.09
N GLY A 69 26.84 -14.07 19.66
CA GLY A 69 26.54 -14.12 21.09
C GLY A 69 25.95 -15.45 21.59
N HIS A 70 25.18 -16.17 20.77
CA HIS A 70 24.73 -17.51 21.15
C HIS A 70 25.86 -18.55 21.08
N HIS A 71 26.77 -18.43 20.11
CA HIS A 71 27.96 -19.28 20.03
C HIS A 71 28.92 -19.03 21.22
N GLU A 72 29.15 -17.77 21.59
CA GLU A 72 29.94 -17.36 22.77
C GLU A 72 29.39 -17.96 24.06
N LEU A 73 28.09 -17.76 24.32
CA LEU A 73 27.45 -18.28 25.54
C LEU A 73 27.46 -19.81 25.56
N TRP A 74 27.26 -20.48 24.42
CA TRP A 74 27.22 -21.95 24.36
C TRP A 74 28.59 -22.60 24.58
N ALA A 75 29.65 -22.06 24.00
CA ALA A 75 31.01 -22.61 24.13
C ALA A 75 31.56 -22.43 25.55
N HIS A 76 31.24 -21.31 26.20
CA HIS A 76 31.80 -20.95 27.51
C HIS A 76 30.87 -21.25 28.71
N ASP A 77 29.70 -21.86 28.47
CA ASP A 77 28.72 -22.28 29.49
C ASP A 77 29.34 -23.11 30.62
N GLY A 78 30.13 -24.13 30.26
CA GLY A 78 30.80 -25.02 31.23
C GLY A 78 31.86 -24.33 32.12
N MET A 79 32.19 -23.06 31.86
CA MET A 79 33.05 -22.24 32.73
C MET A 79 32.27 -21.17 33.52
N GLY A 80 30.94 -21.08 33.35
CA GLY A 80 30.11 -20.03 33.95
C GLY A 80 30.40 -18.63 33.41
N ALA A 81 31.02 -18.52 32.22
CA ALA A 81 31.47 -17.23 31.67
C ALA A 81 30.30 -16.29 31.31
N GLU A 82 29.08 -16.81 31.20
CA GLU A 82 27.82 -16.04 31.20
C GLU A 82 27.81 -14.91 32.26
N ARG A 83 28.37 -15.14 33.45
CA ARG A 83 28.47 -14.11 34.51
C ARG A 83 29.38 -12.94 34.15
N ILE A 84 30.33 -13.13 33.24
CA ILE A 84 31.22 -12.10 32.70
C ILE A 84 30.57 -11.44 31.48
N PHE A 85 30.12 -12.25 30.52
CA PHE A 85 29.51 -11.76 29.27
C PHE A 85 28.23 -10.96 29.52
N GLU A 86 27.40 -11.32 30.50
CA GLU A 86 26.09 -10.69 30.71
C GLU A 86 26.07 -9.53 31.73
N ASN A 87 27.21 -9.17 32.33
CA ASN A 87 27.32 -8.11 33.33
C ASN A 87 28.23 -6.95 32.90
N ALA A 88 28.31 -5.90 33.72
CA ALA A 88 29.18 -4.75 33.49
C ALA A 88 30.65 -5.03 33.86
N TYR A 89 31.57 -4.37 33.16
CA TYR A 89 32.98 -4.32 33.54
C TYR A 89 33.18 -3.89 35.01
N GLY A 90 33.89 -4.71 35.79
CA GLY A 90 34.14 -4.48 37.21
C GLY A 90 33.06 -5.00 38.16
N TYR A 91 31.95 -5.56 37.64
CA TYR A 91 30.98 -6.29 38.46
C TYR A 91 31.69 -7.45 39.19
N GLU A 92 31.40 -7.65 40.48
CA GLU A 92 32.11 -8.60 41.36
C GLU A 92 33.65 -8.49 41.33
N LYS A 93 34.20 -7.30 41.01
CA LYS A 93 35.64 -7.03 40.81
C LYS A 93 36.28 -7.78 39.62
N GLN A 94 35.48 -8.23 38.66
CA GLN A 94 35.96 -8.92 37.45
C GLN A 94 36.18 -7.92 36.30
N HIS A 95 37.40 -7.88 35.76
CA HIS A 95 37.86 -6.85 34.82
C HIS A 95 38.30 -7.45 33.47
N PHE A 96 37.37 -8.02 32.73
CA PHE A 96 37.62 -8.60 31.40
C PHE A 96 37.31 -7.60 30.28
N LEU A 97 38.16 -7.54 29.24
CA LEU A 97 37.96 -6.67 28.07
C LEU A 97 36.59 -6.89 27.41
N VAL A 98 36.11 -8.14 27.42
CA VAL A 98 34.83 -8.58 26.86
C VAL A 98 33.60 -7.95 27.53
N ALA A 99 33.73 -7.48 28.77
CA ALA A 99 32.65 -6.81 29.51
C ALA A 99 32.70 -5.27 29.37
N PHE A 100 33.71 -4.72 28.67
CA PHE A 100 33.90 -3.28 28.54
C PHE A 100 32.80 -2.63 27.67
N PRO A 101 32.27 -1.44 28.04
CA PRO A 101 31.22 -0.78 27.28
C PRO A 101 31.55 -0.63 25.79
N GLY A 102 30.57 -0.94 24.94
CA GLY A 102 30.72 -0.97 23.47
C GLY A 102 31.48 -2.17 22.91
N ILE A 103 32.58 -2.61 23.53
CA ILE A 103 33.26 -3.87 23.13
C ILE A 103 32.32 -5.05 23.40
N ARG A 104 31.69 -5.08 24.58
CA ARG A 104 30.72 -6.09 25.00
C ARG A 104 29.61 -6.34 23.98
N THR A 105 29.19 -5.32 23.23
CA THR A 105 28.16 -5.45 22.19
C THR A 105 28.53 -6.43 21.09
N PHE A 106 29.82 -6.60 20.78
CA PHE A 106 30.28 -7.57 19.77
C PHE A 106 30.26 -9.03 20.26
N PHE A 107 30.25 -9.25 21.58
CA PHE A 107 30.32 -10.57 22.20
C PHE A 107 28.99 -11.03 22.79
N SER A 108 28.26 -10.16 23.49
CA SER A 108 27.00 -10.49 24.18
C SER A 108 25.86 -9.53 23.81
N GLY A 109 25.96 -8.78 22.71
CA GLY A 109 24.99 -7.77 22.29
C GLY A 109 23.68 -8.31 21.72
N GLY A 110 23.37 -9.61 21.87
CA GLY A 110 22.21 -10.26 21.26
C GLY A 110 20.87 -9.58 21.57
N HIS A 111 20.63 -9.19 22.82
CA HIS A 111 19.41 -8.45 23.19
C HIS A 111 19.33 -7.06 22.54
N PHE A 112 20.45 -6.34 22.44
CA PHE A 112 20.50 -5.05 21.77
C PHE A 112 20.24 -5.16 20.26
N ALA A 113 20.81 -6.18 19.62
CA ALA A 113 20.53 -6.51 18.22
C ALA A 113 19.05 -6.85 17.98
N VAL A 114 18.40 -7.58 18.90
CA VAL A 114 16.95 -7.84 18.84
C VAL A 114 16.12 -6.57 19.02
N SER A 115 16.50 -5.66 19.94
CA SER A 115 15.83 -4.36 20.05
C SER A 115 15.97 -3.51 18.77
N VAL A 116 17.13 -3.57 18.08
CA VAL A 116 17.32 -2.95 16.77
C VAL A 116 16.38 -3.57 15.73
N PHE A 117 16.16 -4.89 15.71
CA PHE A 117 15.16 -5.49 14.82
C PHE A 117 13.76 -4.91 15.05
N PHE A 118 13.32 -4.74 16.30
CA PHE A 118 11.99 -4.22 16.60
C PHE A 118 11.81 -2.76 16.15
N VAL A 119 12.84 -1.91 16.31
CA VAL A 119 12.82 -0.53 15.76
C VAL A 119 12.80 -0.55 14.23
N LEU A 120 13.63 -1.38 13.59
CA LEU A 120 13.68 -1.51 12.12
C LEU A 120 12.37 -2.05 11.54
N SER A 121 11.74 -3.02 12.19
CA SER A 121 10.42 -3.54 11.82
C SER A 121 9.37 -2.44 11.95
N GLY A 122 9.34 -1.68 13.05
CA GLY A 122 8.47 -0.51 13.19
C GLY A 122 8.64 0.52 12.06
N TYR A 123 9.87 0.84 11.70
CA TYR A 123 10.21 1.77 10.62
C TYR A 123 9.74 1.25 9.25
N VAL A 124 10.15 0.04 8.87
CA VAL A 124 9.88 -0.53 7.54
C VAL A 124 8.39 -0.83 7.33
N LEU A 125 7.68 -1.27 8.37
CA LEU A 125 6.23 -1.48 8.32
C LEU A 125 5.46 -0.16 8.17
N SER A 126 5.98 0.94 8.71
CA SER A 126 5.34 2.25 8.64
C SER A 126 5.64 3.01 7.35
N ALA A 127 6.73 2.72 6.65
CA ALA A 127 7.19 3.53 5.52
C ALA A 127 6.16 3.73 4.38
N LYS A 128 5.55 2.67 3.85
CA LYS A 128 4.50 2.81 2.81
C LYS A 128 3.19 3.38 3.39
N PRO A 129 2.65 2.87 4.51
CA PRO A 129 1.48 3.46 5.16
C PRO A 129 1.60 4.95 5.49
N LEU A 130 2.73 5.40 6.07
CA LEU A 130 2.96 6.81 6.38
C LEU A 130 3.11 7.65 5.11
N ALA A 131 3.76 7.14 4.06
CA ALA A 131 3.80 7.83 2.77
C ALA A 131 2.40 8.06 2.19
N LEU A 132 1.49 7.07 2.30
CA LEU A 132 0.08 7.17 1.89
C LEU A 132 -0.73 8.11 2.80
N ILE A 133 -0.51 8.07 4.13
CA ILE A 133 -1.12 9.00 5.10
C ILE A 133 -0.69 10.44 4.80
N GLN A 134 0.60 10.67 4.52
CA GLN A 134 1.14 11.97 4.15
C GLN A 134 0.75 12.41 2.73
N ALA A 135 0.29 11.49 1.85
CA ALA A 135 -0.28 11.80 0.54
C ALA A 135 -1.81 11.97 0.56
N GLY A 136 -2.50 11.58 1.64
CA GLY A 136 -3.97 11.59 1.74
C GLY A 136 -4.67 10.41 1.06
N GLU A 137 -3.91 9.38 0.67
CA GLU A 137 -4.35 8.20 -0.09
C GLU A 137 -4.98 7.12 0.82
N TYR A 138 -5.94 7.52 1.65
CA TYR A 138 -6.51 6.65 2.70
C TYR A 138 -7.23 5.37 2.21
N LEU A 139 -7.65 5.30 0.93
CA LEU A 139 -8.22 4.07 0.34
C LEU A 139 -7.11 3.05 0.11
N GLN A 140 -6.08 3.42 -0.66
CA GLN A 140 -4.87 2.62 -0.85
C GLN A 140 -4.17 2.28 0.47
N LEU A 141 -4.28 3.12 1.50
CA LEU A 141 -3.81 2.81 2.87
C LEU A 141 -4.59 1.62 3.46
N GLY A 142 -5.91 1.60 3.33
CA GLY A 142 -6.76 0.49 3.78
C GLY A 142 -6.39 -0.82 3.09
N ASP A 143 -6.28 -0.80 1.76
CA ASP A 143 -5.86 -1.95 0.95
C ASP A 143 -4.42 -2.37 1.27
N ASN A 144 -3.51 -1.42 1.51
CA ASN A 144 -2.15 -1.73 1.88
C ASN A 144 -2.06 -2.39 3.26
N LEU A 145 -2.80 -1.88 4.25
CA LEU A 145 -2.80 -2.39 5.62
C LEU A 145 -3.48 -3.76 5.74
N SER A 146 -4.64 -3.97 5.11
CA SER A 146 -5.33 -5.27 5.11
C SER A 146 -4.47 -6.37 4.49
N SER A 147 -3.92 -6.07 3.32
CA SER A 147 -3.04 -6.94 2.53
C SER A 147 -1.69 -7.20 3.23
N ALA A 148 -1.13 -6.19 3.92
CA ALA A 148 0.10 -6.34 4.70
C ALA A 148 -0.11 -7.16 5.99
N LEU A 149 -1.19 -6.91 6.74
CA LEU A 149 -1.52 -7.64 7.97
C LEU A 149 -1.68 -9.14 7.70
N PHE A 150 -2.46 -9.49 6.68
CA PHE A 150 -2.70 -10.89 6.31
C PHE A 150 -1.39 -11.61 5.93
N ARG A 151 -0.58 -11.02 5.03
CA ARG A 151 0.71 -11.61 4.63
C ARG A 151 1.74 -11.66 5.76
N ARG A 152 1.71 -10.73 6.73
CA ARG A 152 2.71 -10.65 7.82
C ARG A 152 2.71 -11.92 8.67
N TRP A 153 1.53 -12.50 8.97
CA TRP A 153 1.46 -13.75 9.74
C TRP A 153 2.13 -14.90 8.98
N LEU A 154 1.79 -15.07 7.69
CA LEU A 154 2.35 -16.12 6.83
C LEU A 154 3.88 -15.97 6.67
N ARG A 155 4.36 -14.76 6.34
CA ARG A 155 5.78 -14.48 6.16
C ARG A 155 6.63 -14.76 7.40
N LEU A 156 6.09 -14.48 8.60
CA LEU A 156 6.79 -14.73 9.86
C LEU A 156 6.75 -16.21 10.26
N HIS A 157 5.60 -16.88 10.11
CA HIS A 157 5.38 -18.22 10.66
C HIS A 157 5.72 -19.35 9.69
N LEU A 158 5.52 -19.21 8.38
CA LEU A 158 5.83 -20.29 7.41
C LEU A 158 7.31 -20.69 7.42
N PRO A 159 8.30 -19.77 7.48
CA PRO A 159 9.70 -20.16 7.58
C PRO A 159 10.07 -20.80 8.92
N VAL A 160 9.43 -20.39 10.02
CA VAL A 160 9.57 -21.06 11.33
C VAL A 160 9.01 -22.49 11.28
N ILE A 161 7.82 -22.67 10.71
CA ILE A 161 7.20 -23.99 10.49
C ILE A 161 8.15 -24.87 9.69
N ALA A 162 8.59 -24.42 8.52
CA ALA A 162 9.40 -25.23 7.61
C ALA A 162 10.77 -25.57 8.21
N THR A 163 11.47 -24.61 8.81
CA THR A 163 12.80 -24.86 9.41
C THR A 163 12.74 -25.78 10.63
N THR A 164 11.75 -25.59 11.53
CA THR A 164 11.61 -26.47 12.71
C THR A 164 11.06 -27.86 12.35
N PHE A 165 10.22 -27.98 11.32
CA PHE A 165 9.75 -29.26 10.81
C PHE A 165 10.86 -30.06 10.10
N ILE A 166 11.73 -29.37 9.32
CA ILE A 166 12.94 -29.98 8.77
C ILE A 166 13.87 -30.42 9.91
N TYR A 167 14.04 -29.59 10.94
CA TYR A 167 14.88 -29.90 12.10
C TYR A 167 14.40 -31.14 12.87
N LEU A 168 13.13 -31.21 13.28
CA LEU A 168 12.60 -32.37 14.01
C LEU A 168 12.64 -33.66 13.17
N THR A 169 12.37 -33.55 11.85
CA THR A 169 12.48 -34.67 10.92
C THR A 169 13.91 -35.16 10.79
N PHE A 170 14.88 -34.24 10.73
CA PHE A 170 16.30 -34.55 10.66
C PHE A 170 16.79 -35.27 11.92
N LEU A 171 16.41 -34.79 13.12
CA LEU A 171 16.79 -35.46 14.36
C LEU A 171 16.20 -36.88 14.46
N HIS A 172 14.93 -37.07 14.09
CA HIS A 172 14.28 -38.39 14.07
C HIS A 172 14.88 -39.34 13.04
N LEU A 173 15.14 -38.87 11.82
CA LEU A 173 15.65 -39.70 10.72
C LEU A 173 17.08 -40.21 10.97
N PHE A 174 17.92 -39.42 11.64
CA PHE A 174 19.31 -39.76 11.93
C PHE A 174 19.56 -40.15 13.39
N HIS A 175 18.51 -40.21 14.22
CA HIS A 175 18.58 -40.48 15.67
C HIS A 175 19.64 -39.64 16.41
N ILE A 176 19.69 -38.34 16.11
CA ILE A 176 20.70 -37.42 16.66
C ILE A 176 20.19 -36.86 18.00
N SER A 177 20.89 -37.19 19.09
CA SER A 177 20.69 -36.55 20.39
C SER A 177 21.09 -35.06 20.32
N ALA A 178 20.11 -34.18 20.45
CA ALA A 178 20.24 -32.73 20.50
C ALA A 178 19.10 -32.15 21.36
N THR A 179 18.91 -30.82 21.34
CA THR A 179 17.74 -30.18 21.97
C THR A 179 16.65 -29.96 20.91
N PRO A 180 15.38 -30.36 21.13
CA PRO A 180 14.82 -31.07 22.29
C PRO A 180 15.14 -32.58 22.32
N GLU A 181 14.95 -33.20 23.48
CA GLU A 181 14.95 -34.66 23.62
C GLU A 181 13.83 -35.29 22.81
N LEU A 182 14.18 -36.28 21.99
CA LEU A 182 13.27 -36.96 21.06
C LEU A 182 12.20 -37.78 21.80
N LYS A 183 10.95 -37.67 21.35
CA LYS A 183 9.85 -38.54 21.78
C LYS A 183 10.02 -39.97 21.23
N GLY A 184 9.29 -40.92 21.84
CA GLY A 184 9.40 -42.34 21.51
C GLY A 184 9.05 -42.67 20.05
N THR A 185 8.16 -41.90 19.44
CA THR A 185 7.80 -42.04 18.02
C THR A 185 7.75 -40.70 17.28
N TYR A 186 8.00 -40.72 15.97
CA TYR A 186 7.88 -39.54 15.10
C TYR A 186 6.46 -38.94 15.09
N GLY A 187 5.42 -39.77 15.24
CA GLY A 187 4.03 -39.29 15.33
C GLY A 187 3.77 -38.47 16.59
N GLU A 188 4.28 -38.92 17.74
CA GLU A 188 4.24 -38.16 19.00
C GLU A 188 5.06 -36.87 18.92
N GLU A 189 6.20 -36.89 18.23
CA GLU A 189 7.02 -35.69 18.01
C GLU A 189 6.28 -34.63 17.19
N VAL A 190 5.71 -35.01 16.04
CA VAL A 190 4.92 -34.10 15.19
C VAL A 190 3.70 -33.56 15.95
N TRP A 191 3.08 -34.37 16.80
CA TRP A 191 1.97 -33.94 17.65
C TRP A 191 2.41 -32.97 18.75
N ASN A 192 3.55 -33.21 19.42
CA ASN A 192 4.13 -32.30 20.40
C ASN A 192 4.52 -30.96 19.77
N TRP A 193 5.22 -31.01 18.63
CA TRP A 193 5.54 -29.84 17.80
C TRP A 193 4.30 -29.02 17.44
N TYR A 194 3.21 -29.68 17.03
CA TYR A 194 1.94 -29.00 16.74
C TYR A 194 1.32 -28.35 18.00
N ILE A 195 1.34 -29.03 19.15
CA ILE A 195 0.81 -28.49 20.42
C ILE A 195 1.62 -27.27 20.89
N GLU A 196 2.94 -27.30 20.78
CA GLU A 196 3.77 -26.13 21.10
C GLU A 196 3.56 -25.01 20.07
N PHE A 197 3.59 -25.33 18.77
CA PHE A 197 3.48 -24.34 17.70
C PHE A 197 2.14 -23.58 17.70
N LYS A 198 1.01 -24.26 17.93
CA LYS A 198 -0.31 -23.59 18.02
C LYS A 198 -0.37 -22.61 19.20
N ASN A 199 0.29 -22.92 20.31
CA ASN A 199 0.34 -22.06 21.50
C ASN A 199 1.35 -20.90 21.32
N PHE A 200 2.44 -21.15 20.61
CA PHE A 200 3.46 -20.16 20.26
C PHE A 200 2.95 -19.13 19.24
N SER A 201 2.23 -19.56 18.21
CA SER A 201 1.68 -18.68 17.16
C SER A 201 0.42 -17.90 17.58
N PHE A 202 -0.16 -18.19 18.74
CA PHE A 202 -1.35 -17.49 19.24
C PHE A 202 -1.01 -16.13 19.89
N ILE A 203 -1.36 -15.05 19.20
CA ILE A 203 -0.92 -13.70 19.56
C ILE A 203 -1.44 -13.21 20.92
N PHE A 204 -2.66 -13.56 21.33
CA PHE A 204 -3.30 -13.08 22.57
C PHE A 204 -3.02 -13.97 23.79
N ARG A 205 -1.99 -14.83 23.73
CA ARG A 205 -1.57 -15.67 24.86
C ARG A 205 -1.13 -14.83 26.07
N GLY A 206 -1.89 -14.93 27.16
CA GLY A 206 -1.64 -14.25 28.43
C GLY A 206 -0.81 -15.02 29.47
N GLY A 207 -0.34 -16.24 29.17
CA GLY A 207 0.47 -17.02 30.10
C GLY A 207 0.98 -18.38 29.58
N GLY A 208 1.82 -19.03 30.40
CA GLY A 208 2.54 -20.27 30.09
C GLY A 208 3.87 -20.03 29.36
N GLU A 209 4.61 -21.11 29.09
CA GLU A 209 5.97 -21.10 28.54
C GLU A 209 6.10 -20.29 27.22
N PRO A 210 6.85 -19.17 27.16
CA PRO A 210 7.05 -18.40 25.93
C PRO A 210 7.96 -19.05 24.87
N TRP A 211 8.77 -20.04 25.24
CA TRP A 211 9.68 -20.70 24.30
C TRP A 211 8.98 -21.69 23.38
N PHE A 212 9.58 -21.93 22.22
CA PHE A 212 9.26 -23.05 21.34
C PHE A 212 10.44 -24.02 21.38
N THR A 213 10.27 -25.24 21.89
CA THR A 213 11.41 -26.09 22.28
C THR A 213 12.26 -26.52 21.07
N TYR A 214 11.64 -26.61 19.90
CA TYR A 214 12.30 -26.91 18.62
C TYR A 214 13.18 -25.77 18.09
N ASN A 215 12.95 -24.52 18.54
CA ASN A 215 13.86 -23.40 18.30
C ASN A 215 13.61 -22.26 19.31
N PHE A 216 14.24 -22.30 20.49
CA PHE A 216 13.96 -21.29 21.53
C PHE A 216 14.31 -19.86 21.11
N HIS A 217 15.29 -19.68 20.21
CA HIS A 217 15.65 -18.35 19.68
C HIS A 217 14.49 -17.70 18.91
N SER A 218 13.53 -18.48 18.40
CA SER A 218 12.36 -17.96 17.68
C SER A 218 11.34 -17.21 18.56
N TRP A 219 11.54 -17.09 19.88
CA TRP A 219 10.67 -16.34 20.81
C TRP A 219 10.36 -14.90 20.40
N SER A 220 11.24 -14.28 19.59
CA SER A 220 11.06 -12.93 19.06
C SER A 220 9.96 -12.85 17.99
N ILE A 221 9.58 -13.95 17.34
CA ILE A 221 8.64 -13.96 16.20
C ILE A 221 7.19 -13.65 16.61
N PRO A 222 6.63 -14.18 17.73
CA PRO A 222 5.35 -13.72 18.26
C PRO A 222 5.39 -12.25 18.71
N VAL A 223 6.54 -11.76 19.23
CA VAL A 223 6.71 -10.35 19.62
C VAL A 223 6.76 -9.44 18.38
N GLU A 224 7.43 -9.87 17.32
CA GLU A 224 7.43 -9.23 16.00
C GLU A 224 6.01 -9.09 15.45
N PHE A 225 5.18 -10.15 15.54
CA PHE A 225 3.80 -10.08 15.10
C PHE A 225 2.93 -9.17 16.01
N ARG A 226 3.11 -9.22 17.34
CA ARG A 226 2.47 -8.28 18.30
C ARG A 226 2.80 -6.82 17.98
N GLY A 227 4.07 -6.50 17.79
CA GLY A 227 4.53 -5.17 17.39
C GLY A 227 3.99 -4.74 16.03
N SER A 228 3.93 -5.67 15.06
CA SER A 228 3.32 -5.42 13.74
C SER A 228 1.85 -4.99 13.86
N ILE A 229 1.04 -5.69 14.67
CA ILE A 229 -0.37 -5.31 14.90
C ILE A 229 -0.50 -3.95 15.58
N ILE A 230 0.35 -3.66 16.59
CA ILE A 230 0.38 -2.34 17.25
C ILE A 230 0.67 -1.23 16.24
N VAL A 231 1.63 -1.44 15.32
CA VAL A 231 1.94 -0.48 14.25
C VAL A 231 0.76 -0.33 13.29
N TYR A 232 0.19 -1.41 12.77
CA TYR A 232 -0.92 -1.31 11.81
C TYR A 232 -2.17 -0.65 12.42
N THR A 233 -2.50 -0.92 13.69
CA THR A 233 -3.63 -0.28 14.38
C THR A 233 -3.33 1.19 14.72
N ALA A 234 -2.10 1.53 15.13
CA ALA A 234 -1.70 2.92 15.35
C ALA A 234 -1.68 3.73 14.05
N LEU A 235 -1.18 3.17 12.93
CA LEU A 235 -1.24 3.81 11.60
C LEU A 235 -2.68 4.13 11.20
N LEU A 236 -3.61 3.18 11.40
CA LEU A 236 -5.02 3.38 11.07
C LEU A 236 -5.67 4.40 11.99
N ALA A 237 -5.45 4.31 13.31
CA ALA A 237 -6.00 5.24 14.30
C ALA A 237 -5.47 6.67 14.14
N PHE A 238 -4.19 6.82 13.80
CA PHE A 238 -3.54 8.12 13.61
C PHE A 238 -3.62 8.66 12.17
N SER A 239 -4.13 7.87 11.22
CA SER A 239 -4.23 8.24 9.81
C SER A 239 -4.94 9.59 9.60
N ARG A 240 -6.00 9.87 10.37
CA ARG A 240 -6.79 11.10 10.28
C ARG A 240 -6.30 12.24 11.20
N LEU A 241 -5.27 12.02 12.02
CA LEU A 241 -4.72 13.06 12.90
C LEU A 241 -3.85 14.06 12.10
N ARG A 242 -3.96 15.35 12.46
CA ARG A 242 -3.05 16.39 11.94
C ARG A 242 -1.60 16.05 12.32
N ARG A 243 -0.61 16.35 11.46
CA ARG A 243 0.84 16.07 11.66
C ARG A 243 1.30 16.13 13.12
N ASN A 244 1.18 17.30 13.76
CA ASN A 244 1.66 17.49 15.15
C ASN A 244 0.90 16.63 16.18
N MET A 245 -0.37 16.30 15.93
CA MET A 245 -1.18 15.44 16.80
C MET A 245 -0.88 13.96 16.57
N ARG A 246 -0.52 13.56 15.35
CA ARG A 246 0.01 12.22 15.07
C ARG A 246 1.35 12.02 15.77
N LEU A 247 2.33 12.90 15.56
CA LEU A 247 3.64 12.84 16.23
C LEU A 247 3.51 12.86 17.76
N ALA A 248 2.58 13.66 18.31
CA ALA A 248 2.27 13.65 19.74
C ALA A 248 1.57 12.37 20.20
N GLY A 249 0.73 11.74 19.36
CA GLY A 249 0.10 10.45 19.62
C GLY A 249 1.10 9.29 19.62
N GLU A 250 2.05 9.30 18.69
CA GLU A 250 3.16 8.34 18.62
C GLU A 250 4.08 8.47 19.85
N ALA A 251 4.50 9.69 20.19
CA ALA A 251 5.24 9.97 21.42
C ALA A 251 4.44 9.60 22.68
N GLY A 252 3.12 9.83 22.67
CA GLY A 252 2.20 9.45 23.73
C GLY A 252 2.08 7.94 23.93
N LEU A 253 2.04 7.16 22.85
CA LEU A 253 2.09 5.69 22.91
C LEU A 253 3.44 5.18 23.42
N ILE A 254 4.56 5.77 22.98
CA ILE A 254 5.89 5.45 23.53
C ILE A 254 5.92 5.72 25.04
N PHE A 255 5.40 6.87 25.48
CA PHE A 255 5.31 7.20 26.90
C PHE A 255 4.43 6.20 27.67
N TYR A 256 3.24 5.89 27.15
CA TYR A 256 2.33 4.91 27.73
C TYR A 256 2.99 3.54 27.89
N PHE A 257 3.65 3.03 26.85
CA PHE A 257 4.30 1.71 26.83
C PHE A 257 5.60 1.61 27.65
N LEU A 258 6.17 2.72 28.12
CA LEU A 258 7.37 2.73 28.98
C LEU A 258 7.09 3.14 30.43
N TYR A 259 6.13 4.03 30.66
CA TYR A 259 5.88 4.65 31.96
C TYR A 259 4.55 4.25 32.61
N ILE A 260 3.59 3.71 31.85
CA ILE A 260 2.25 3.35 32.36
C ILE A 260 1.99 1.84 32.30
N ALA A 261 2.20 1.22 31.13
CA ALA A 261 2.04 -0.22 30.91
C ALA A 261 3.41 -0.90 30.65
N ASP A 262 3.53 -2.19 30.95
CA ASP A 262 4.71 -3.00 30.56
C ASP A 262 4.63 -3.34 29.06
N GLY A 263 4.91 -2.34 28.22
CA GLY A 263 4.74 -2.39 26.77
C GLY A 263 6.03 -2.17 26.00
N TRP A 264 7.19 -2.46 26.59
CA TRP A 264 8.51 -2.11 26.03
C TRP A 264 8.71 -2.47 24.54
N PHE A 265 8.14 -3.59 24.10
CA PHE A 265 8.15 -4.01 22.68
C PHE A 265 7.29 -3.09 21.80
N GLY A 266 6.10 -2.68 22.27
CA GLY A 266 5.27 -1.67 21.61
C GLY A 266 5.98 -0.32 21.50
N ALA A 267 6.70 0.11 22.54
CA ALA A 267 7.51 1.33 22.50
C ALA A 267 8.60 1.26 21.41
N LEU A 268 9.34 0.14 21.32
CA LEU A 268 10.35 -0.08 20.26
C LEU A 268 9.73 0.07 18.86
N PHE A 269 8.60 -0.60 18.60
CA PHE A 269 7.91 -0.54 17.31
C PHE A 269 7.38 0.87 16.97
N ILE A 270 6.76 1.57 17.93
CA ILE A 270 6.27 2.94 17.72
C ILE A 270 7.43 3.95 17.59
N SER A 271 8.59 3.71 18.21
CA SER A 271 9.79 4.54 17.94
C SER A 271 10.29 4.39 16.50
N GLY A 272 10.24 3.18 15.94
CA GLY A 272 10.51 2.95 14.51
C GLY A 272 9.54 3.69 13.59
N MET A 273 8.25 3.65 13.91
CA MET A 273 7.20 4.45 13.23
C MET A 273 7.51 5.95 13.29
N LEU A 274 7.80 6.50 14.48
CA LEU A 274 8.07 7.92 14.69
C LEU A 274 9.32 8.39 13.93
N LEU A 275 10.40 7.59 13.95
CA LEU A 275 11.60 7.87 13.15
C LEU A 275 11.27 7.88 11.64
N CYS A 276 10.38 7.00 11.19
CA CYS A 276 9.94 6.97 9.80
C CYS A 276 9.08 8.18 9.41
N ASP A 277 8.13 8.61 10.26
CA ASP A 277 7.32 9.81 9.99
C ASP A 277 8.20 11.05 9.93
N LEU A 278 9.15 11.19 10.87
CA LEU A 278 10.13 12.28 10.89
C LEU A 278 11.04 12.29 9.66
N ASP A 279 11.59 11.15 9.23
CA ASP A 279 12.45 11.07 8.03
C ASP A 279 11.67 11.33 6.73
N LEU A 280 10.39 10.95 6.65
CA LEU A 280 9.50 11.26 5.53
C LEU A 280 9.11 12.76 5.50
N LEU A 281 8.83 13.36 6.66
CA LEU A 281 8.59 14.80 6.77
C LEU A 281 9.85 15.62 6.43
N ALA A 282 11.03 15.14 6.83
CA ALA A 282 12.32 15.72 6.48
C ALA A 282 12.62 15.65 4.97
N ALA A 283 12.20 14.57 4.30
CA ALA A 283 12.35 14.41 2.85
C ALA A 283 11.40 15.29 2.02
N ARG A 284 10.46 16.01 2.66
CA ARG A 284 9.47 16.91 2.02
C ARG A 284 9.56 18.35 2.54
N ASP A 285 10.66 18.70 3.22
CA ASP A 285 10.88 20.00 3.88
C ASP A 285 9.71 20.46 4.78
N ASN A 286 8.99 19.49 5.36
CA ASN A 286 7.77 19.68 6.16
C ASN A 286 7.94 19.13 7.58
N LEU A 287 9.17 19.17 8.09
CA LEU A 287 9.45 19.00 9.50
C LEU A 287 8.73 20.10 10.32
N PRO A 288 8.29 19.82 11.56
CA PRO A 288 7.84 20.89 12.46
C PRO A 288 8.93 21.95 12.67
N ASP A 289 8.55 23.21 12.86
CA ASP A 289 9.49 24.35 12.95
C ASP A 289 10.50 24.20 14.10
N ILE A 290 10.10 23.44 15.13
CA ILE A 290 10.95 23.01 16.23
C ILE A 290 12.19 22.22 15.77
N PHE A 291 12.15 21.62 14.57
CA PHE A 291 13.25 20.92 13.90
C PHE A 291 13.89 21.70 12.74
N LEU A 292 13.39 22.90 12.42
CA LEU A 292 14.07 23.82 11.50
C LEU A 292 15.02 24.76 12.24
N MET A 293 14.76 25.06 13.50
CA MET A 293 15.73 25.69 14.40
C MET A 293 16.84 24.70 14.86
N LEU A 294 17.19 23.70 14.01
CA LEU A 294 17.96 22.49 14.36
C LEU A 294 19.02 21.95 13.30
N GLY A 295 20.00 22.74 12.81
CA GLY A 295 20.99 22.48 11.70
C GLY A 295 22.36 21.70 11.89
N PRO A 296 23.53 22.30 12.27
CA PRO A 296 24.92 21.75 12.23
C PRO A 296 25.56 21.17 13.51
N PHE A 297 25.33 21.68 14.75
CA PHE A 297 25.64 20.88 15.96
C PHE A 297 24.84 19.54 15.94
N GLN A 298 24.03 19.29 14.90
CA GLN A 298 23.49 18.00 14.49
C GLN A 298 24.59 16.94 14.43
N GLU A 299 25.79 17.24 13.92
CA GLU A 299 26.88 16.26 13.97
C GLU A 299 27.23 15.90 15.41
N GLY A 300 27.45 16.90 16.27
CA GLY A 300 27.76 16.70 17.68
C GLY A 300 26.68 15.92 18.44
N ILE A 301 25.40 16.22 18.18
CA ILE A 301 24.25 15.51 18.75
C ILE A 301 24.17 14.08 18.21
N ILE A 302 24.39 13.85 16.92
CA ILE A 302 24.37 12.51 16.34
C ILE A 302 25.52 11.64 16.85
N TYR A 303 26.73 12.19 17.01
CA TYR A 303 27.83 11.49 17.68
C TYR A 303 27.57 11.26 19.18
N PHE A 304 26.92 12.19 19.88
CA PHE A 304 26.50 12.00 21.26
C PHE A 304 25.47 10.86 21.38
N LEU A 305 24.43 10.85 20.55
CA LEU A 305 23.44 9.77 20.50
C LEU A 305 24.07 8.42 20.15
N PHE A 306 25.07 8.40 19.26
CA PHE A 306 25.86 7.20 18.97
C PHE A 306 26.62 6.69 20.21
N VAL A 307 27.37 7.55 20.90
CA VAL A 307 28.12 7.16 22.12
C VAL A 307 27.19 6.71 23.24
N VAL A 308 26.10 7.44 23.50
CA VAL A 308 25.09 7.06 24.49
C VAL A 308 24.42 5.74 24.12
N SER A 309 24.11 5.52 22.83
CA SER A 309 23.57 4.25 22.35
C SER A 309 24.49 3.07 22.62
N ILE A 310 25.77 3.18 22.25
CA ILE A 310 26.78 2.12 22.45
C ILE A 310 26.98 1.82 23.94
N TYR A 311 26.89 2.84 24.81
CA TYR A 311 26.92 2.64 26.26
C TYR A 311 25.65 1.94 26.78
N LEU A 312 24.46 2.44 26.43
CA LEU A 312 23.18 1.91 26.91
C LEU A 312 22.87 0.51 26.37
N GLY A 313 23.33 0.19 25.15
CA GLY A 313 23.27 -1.15 24.56
C GLY A 313 24.11 -2.19 25.32
N GLY A 314 25.06 -1.74 26.14
CA GLY A 314 25.88 -2.56 27.04
C GLY A 314 25.29 -2.76 28.44
N VAL A 315 23.98 -2.61 28.63
CA VAL A 315 23.29 -2.81 29.92
C VAL A 315 23.46 -4.24 30.47
N PRO A 316 23.75 -4.44 31.78
CA PRO A 316 23.73 -5.77 32.41
C PRO A 316 22.41 -6.50 32.16
N SER A 317 22.46 -7.74 31.70
CA SER A 317 21.29 -8.51 31.23
C SER A 317 21.03 -9.80 32.00
N ARG A 318 21.97 -10.22 32.86
CA ARG A 318 21.94 -11.52 33.54
C ARG A 318 20.76 -11.69 34.49
N THR A 319 20.41 -10.63 35.21
CA THR A 319 19.30 -10.64 36.16
C THR A 319 18.37 -9.46 35.89
N TRP A 320 17.16 -9.55 36.45
CA TRP A 320 16.13 -8.51 36.41
C TRP A 320 16.03 -7.76 37.77
N ASP A 321 16.92 -8.10 38.72
CA ASP A 321 17.02 -7.43 40.01
C ASP A 321 17.71 -6.07 39.87
N LEU A 322 17.01 -5.02 40.30
CA LEU A 322 17.52 -3.65 40.26
C LEU A 322 18.72 -3.44 41.20
N GLN A 323 18.92 -4.30 42.20
CA GLN A 323 20.08 -4.21 43.09
C GLN A 323 21.38 -4.61 42.37
N ALA A 324 21.37 -5.68 41.56
CA ALA A 324 22.51 -6.04 40.73
C ALA A 324 22.92 -4.93 39.73
N LEU A 325 21.95 -4.15 39.23
CA LEU A 325 22.22 -2.97 38.40
C LEU A 325 22.85 -1.81 39.19
N ARG A 326 22.51 -1.65 40.48
CA ARG A 326 23.16 -0.64 41.35
C ARG A 326 24.59 -1.01 41.70
N ASP A 327 24.82 -2.30 41.95
CA ASP A 327 26.13 -2.84 42.31
C ASP A 327 27.07 -2.96 41.09
N SER A 328 26.53 -2.81 39.88
CA SER A 328 27.27 -2.70 38.61
C SER A 328 27.96 -1.34 38.45
N PRO A 329 29.30 -1.29 38.33
CA PRO A 329 30.03 -0.04 38.10
C PRO A 329 29.55 0.71 36.86
N GLY A 330 29.35 2.03 36.99
CA GLY A 330 28.79 2.89 35.94
C GLY A 330 27.26 2.93 35.85
N TRP A 331 26.55 1.95 36.43
CA TRP A 331 25.09 1.84 36.30
C TRP A 331 24.30 2.34 37.51
N TYR A 332 24.97 2.61 38.65
CA TYR A 332 24.35 3.10 39.89
C TYR A 332 23.34 4.25 39.68
N TYR A 333 23.76 5.36 39.06
CA TYR A 333 22.88 6.51 38.84
C TYR A 333 21.78 6.24 37.81
N LEU A 334 22.08 5.44 36.77
CA LEU A 334 21.09 5.07 35.76
C LEU A 334 19.96 4.24 36.37
N SER A 335 20.24 3.39 37.35
CA SER A 335 19.25 2.54 38.03
C SER A 335 18.03 3.30 38.60
N PHE A 336 18.17 4.60 38.90
CA PHE A 336 17.10 5.47 39.38
C PHE A 336 16.20 6.05 38.27
N LEU A 337 16.63 5.99 37.00
CA LEU A 337 15.86 6.44 35.84
C LEU A 337 14.84 5.40 35.36
N LYS A 338 14.97 4.15 35.80
CA LYS A 338 14.11 3.03 35.41
C LYS A 338 12.66 3.27 35.89
N PRO A 339 11.67 3.35 34.99
CA PRO A 339 10.27 3.58 35.36
C PRO A 339 9.65 2.35 36.04
N GLN A 340 8.55 2.54 36.77
CA GLN A 340 7.85 1.44 37.43
C GLN A 340 7.38 0.37 36.42
N ALA A 341 6.77 0.81 35.31
CA ALA A 341 5.97 -0.04 34.42
C ALA A 341 6.75 -1.17 33.73
N VAL A 342 7.89 -0.87 33.09
CA VAL A 342 8.72 -1.90 32.45
C VAL A 342 9.36 -2.78 33.52
N PHE A 343 8.99 -4.06 33.63
CA PHE A 343 9.46 -4.89 34.75
C PHE A 343 10.97 -5.21 34.67
N ASP A 344 11.42 -5.81 33.56
CA ASP A 344 12.84 -6.07 33.30
C ASP A 344 13.52 -4.78 32.81
N TYR A 345 14.39 -4.23 33.66
CA TYR A 345 15.03 -2.94 33.44
C TYR A 345 15.84 -2.88 32.15
N LYS A 346 16.34 -4.00 31.61
CA LYS A 346 17.22 -3.96 30.43
C LYS A 346 16.50 -3.42 29.21
N TRP A 347 15.23 -3.78 29.01
CA TRP A 347 14.44 -3.32 27.86
C TRP A 347 14.21 -1.81 27.84
N PHE A 348 14.18 -1.15 29.00
CA PHE A 348 14.09 0.32 29.08
C PHE A 348 15.36 1.00 28.51
N TYR A 349 16.56 0.51 28.85
CA TYR A 349 17.80 1.07 28.30
C TYR A 349 18.03 0.66 26.85
N LEU A 350 17.68 -0.59 26.50
CA LEU A 350 17.77 -1.08 25.13
C LEU A 350 16.83 -0.32 24.18
N PHE A 351 15.65 0.12 24.65
CA PHE A 351 14.77 1.03 23.91
C PHE A 351 15.48 2.31 23.48
N TRP A 352 16.11 3.03 24.42
CA TRP A 352 16.85 4.25 24.11
C TRP A 352 18.05 3.95 23.22
N ALA A 353 18.79 2.89 23.53
CA ALA A 353 19.95 2.48 22.74
C ALA A 353 19.58 2.21 21.28
N SER A 354 18.55 1.41 21.00
CA SER A 354 18.19 1.02 19.63
C SER A 354 17.55 2.16 18.85
N THR A 355 16.76 3.01 19.51
CA THR A 355 16.23 4.24 18.88
C THR A 355 17.37 5.15 18.45
N PHE A 356 18.37 5.36 19.32
CA PHE A 356 19.51 6.22 19.04
C PHE A 356 20.47 5.64 17.99
N ILE A 357 20.72 4.32 17.96
CA ILE A 357 21.63 3.74 16.94
C ILE A 357 21.06 3.84 15.53
N VAL A 358 19.75 3.56 15.37
CA VAL A 358 19.06 3.65 14.08
C VAL A 358 19.06 5.09 13.57
N THR A 359 18.81 6.06 14.47
CA THR A 359 18.89 7.50 14.16
C THR A 359 20.30 7.93 13.75
N ALA A 360 21.34 7.45 14.45
CA ALA A 360 22.71 7.91 14.25
C ALA A 360 23.35 7.34 12.99
N ILE A 361 23.16 6.04 12.69
CA ILE A 361 23.82 5.36 11.57
C ILE A 361 23.48 6.02 10.22
N GLY A 362 22.22 6.41 10.01
CA GLY A 362 21.80 7.04 8.74
C GLY A 362 22.44 8.40 8.47
N ARG A 363 22.99 9.05 9.51
CA ARG A 363 23.55 10.42 9.48
C ARG A 363 25.08 10.45 9.64
N ILE A 364 25.70 9.41 10.23
CA ILE A 364 27.16 9.28 10.30
C ILE A 364 27.71 8.64 9.03
N GLY A 365 28.32 9.44 8.16
CA GLY A 365 28.71 9.03 6.80
C GLY A 365 29.60 7.78 6.71
N TRP A 366 30.53 7.57 7.65
CA TRP A 366 31.39 6.38 7.65
C TRP A 366 30.68 5.11 8.13
N LEU A 367 29.79 5.21 9.12
CA LEU A 367 28.95 4.10 9.57
C LEU A 367 27.96 3.70 8.47
N LYS A 368 27.30 4.67 7.85
CA LYS A 368 26.41 4.43 6.70
C LYS A 368 27.14 3.64 5.59
N ARG A 369 28.33 4.11 5.18
CA ARG A 369 29.18 3.41 4.19
C ARG A 369 29.56 2.00 4.63
N PHE A 370 29.84 1.77 5.93
CA PHE A 370 30.13 0.44 6.46
C PHE A 370 28.92 -0.51 6.28
N PHE A 371 27.71 -0.10 6.64
CA PHE A 371 26.52 -0.94 6.44
C PHE A 371 26.11 -1.09 4.97
N GLU A 372 26.51 -0.16 4.09
CA GLU A 372 26.35 -0.25 2.64
C GLU A 372 27.38 -1.17 1.94
N LEU A 373 28.39 -1.70 2.65
CA LEU A 373 29.33 -2.67 2.11
C LEU A 373 28.63 -3.96 1.65
N ARG A 374 29.11 -4.54 0.53
CA ARG A 374 28.55 -5.76 -0.09
C ARG A 374 28.35 -6.92 0.89
N PHE A 375 29.25 -7.11 1.86
CA PHE A 375 29.13 -8.14 2.89
C PHE A 375 27.92 -7.91 3.82
N ASN A 376 27.75 -6.68 4.31
CA ASN A 376 26.62 -6.32 5.17
C ASN A 376 25.29 -6.37 4.40
N GLN A 377 25.28 -5.98 3.12
CA GLN A 377 24.12 -6.14 2.23
C GLN A 377 23.77 -7.63 1.98
N TYR A 378 24.77 -8.50 1.80
CA TYR A 378 24.57 -9.95 1.70
C TYR A 378 23.95 -10.52 2.98
N LEU A 379 24.52 -10.21 4.16
CA LEU A 379 23.94 -10.59 5.44
C LEU A 379 22.51 -10.04 5.61
N GLY A 380 22.25 -8.81 5.15
CA GLY A 380 20.94 -8.19 5.16
C GLY A 380 19.89 -8.98 4.38
N ARG A 381 20.26 -9.54 3.22
CA ARG A 381 19.37 -10.38 2.40
C ARG A 381 19.00 -11.69 3.09
N ILE A 382 19.97 -12.38 3.70
CA ILE A 382 19.76 -13.70 4.33
C ILE A 382 19.40 -13.63 5.82
N SER A 383 19.30 -12.43 6.41
CA SER A 383 19.29 -12.22 7.87
C SER A 383 18.21 -13.00 8.60
N PHE A 384 17.02 -13.15 8.00
CA PHE A 384 15.89 -13.85 8.63
C PHE A 384 16.10 -15.37 8.63
N ALA A 385 16.47 -15.94 7.48
CA ALA A 385 16.86 -17.35 7.39
C ALA A 385 18.05 -17.68 8.32
N PHE A 386 19.06 -16.80 8.36
CA PHE A 386 20.23 -16.93 9.23
C PHE A 386 19.86 -16.95 10.72
N TYR A 387 18.93 -16.09 11.14
CA TYR A 387 18.35 -16.09 12.49
C TYR A 387 17.54 -17.35 12.82
N LEU A 388 16.96 -18.02 11.83
CA LEU A 388 16.22 -19.27 12.06
C LEU A 388 17.15 -20.50 12.14
N VAL A 389 18.19 -20.56 11.31
CA VAL A 389 19.05 -21.76 11.22
C VAL A 389 20.20 -21.80 12.24
N HIS A 390 20.61 -20.69 12.86
CA HIS A 390 21.80 -20.69 13.73
C HIS A 390 21.65 -21.62 14.94
N GLY A 391 20.49 -21.62 15.62
CA GLY A 391 20.22 -22.51 16.75
C GLY A 391 20.31 -24.00 16.39
N PRO A 392 19.54 -24.49 15.40
CA PRO A 392 19.66 -25.86 14.90
C PRO A 392 21.09 -26.27 14.48
N VAL A 393 21.84 -25.39 13.81
CA VAL A 393 23.24 -25.66 13.43
C VAL A 393 24.16 -25.70 14.67
N LEU A 394 23.94 -24.82 15.65
CA LEU A 394 24.65 -24.81 16.92
C LEU A 394 24.42 -26.12 17.71
N TRP A 395 23.18 -26.61 17.82
CA TRP A 395 22.89 -27.82 18.61
C TRP A 395 23.30 -29.13 17.92
N VAL A 396 23.24 -29.19 16.58
CA VAL A 396 23.65 -30.38 15.83
C VAL A 396 25.16 -30.44 15.63
N LEU A 397 25.74 -29.38 15.05
CA LEU A 397 27.13 -29.36 14.61
C LEU A 397 28.03 -28.57 15.56
N GLY A 398 27.58 -27.41 16.04
CA GLY A 398 28.34 -26.56 16.97
C GLY A 398 28.74 -27.31 18.24
N ASP A 399 27.76 -27.90 18.93
CA ASP A 399 27.95 -28.65 20.18
C ASP A 399 29.00 -29.77 20.05
N ARG A 400 28.98 -30.49 18.92
CA ARG A 400 29.92 -31.58 18.61
C ARG A 400 31.32 -31.07 18.24
N LEU A 401 31.43 -29.97 17.51
CA LEU A 401 32.71 -29.34 17.20
C LEU A 401 33.35 -28.69 18.43
N TYR A 402 32.54 -28.08 19.31
CA TYR A 402 33.00 -27.55 20.59
C TYR A 402 33.53 -28.66 21.49
N ALA A 403 32.79 -29.77 21.66
CA ALA A 403 33.27 -30.94 22.39
C ALA A 403 34.59 -31.50 21.81
N ALA A 404 34.73 -31.53 20.48
CA ALA A 404 35.94 -32.03 19.82
C ALA A 404 37.19 -31.19 20.00
N VAL A 405 37.06 -29.85 20.01
CA VAL A 405 38.20 -28.96 20.30
C VAL A 405 38.46 -28.77 21.80
N GLY A 406 37.69 -29.46 22.65
CA GLY A 406 37.89 -29.55 24.09
C GLY A 406 37.05 -28.60 24.94
N TRP A 407 35.94 -28.06 24.43
CA TRP A 407 34.93 -27.34 25.22
C TRP A 407 33.84 -28.31 25.68
N VAL A 408 34.09 -29.02 26.79
CA VAL A 408 33.25 -30.11 27.29
C VAL A 408 32.20 -29.60 28.30
N ARG A 409 30.98 -30.14 28.20
CA ARG A 409 29.84 -29.93 29.11
C ARG A 409 29.28 -31.29 29.55
N ASP A 410 28.63 -31.36 30.71
CA ASP A 410 28.06 -32.61 31.24
C ASP A 410 27.10 -33.31 30.26
N SER A 411 26.34 -32.53 29.48
CA SER A 411 25.44 -33.04 28.44
C SER A 411 26.14 -33.78 27.30
N HIS A 412 27.43 -33.54 27.06
CA HIS A 412 28.17 -34.20 25.98
C HIS A 412 28.38 -35.69 26.24
N ALA A 413 28.47 -36.10 27.51
CA ALA A 413 28.57 -37.51 27.89
C ALA A 413 27.36 -38.33 27.41
N THR A 414 26.18 -37.70 27.34
CA THR A 414 24.93 -38.32 26.85
C THR A 414 24.72 -38.08 25.34
N ASN A 415 24.95 -36.86 24.86
CA ASN A 415 24.57 -36.46 23.49
C ASN A 415 25.60 -36.79 22.40
N CYS A 416 26.89 -36.82 22.75
CA CYS A 416 27.98 -36.94 21.79
C CYS A 416 29.29 -37.49 22.37
N PRO A 417 29.30 -38.57 23.20
CA PRO A 417 30.49 -39.00 23.93
C PRO A 417 31.71 -39.30 23.04
N GLY A 418 31.50 -39.81 21.83
CA GLY A 418 32.58 -40.06 20.86
C GLY A 418 33.22 -38.82 20.22
N TRP A 419 32.71 -37.62 20.50
CA TRP A 419 33.28 -36.35 20.02
C TRP A 419 34.16 -35.66 21.06
N ILE A 420 34.05 -35.99 22.35
CA ILE A 420 34.79 -35.34 23.44
C ILE A 420 36.31 -35.45 23.21
N ASP A 421 37.01 -34.31 23.26
CA ASP A 421 38.47 -34.19 23.13
C ASP A 421 39.07 -34.91 21.91
N ARG A 422 38.31 -34.99 20.81
CA ARG A 422 38.75 -35.71 19.60
C ARG A 422 39.91 -35.04 18.87
N PHE A 423 40.01 -33.71 18.94
CA PHE A 423 41.06 -32.87 18.37
C PHE A 423 41.24 -31.60 19.23
N PRO A 424 41.75 -31.74 20.47
CA PRO A 424 41.77 -30.65 21.44
C PRO A 424 42.69 -29.52 20.96
N LEU A 425 42.19 -28.29 21.01
CA LEU A 425 42.93 -27.09 20.62
C LEU A 425 43.23 -26.20 21.82
N PRO A 426 44.34 -25.44 21.81
CA PRO A 426 44.68 -24.56 22.91
C PRO A 426 43.62 -23.46 23.06
N ARG A 427 43.09 -23.29 24.27
CA ARG A 427 42.20 -22.19 24.67
C ARG A 427 42.99 -20.89 24.91
N THR A 428 44.02 -20.63 24.12
CA THR A 428 44.89 -19.44 24.24
C THR A 428 44.26 -18.27 23.51
N GLY A 429 44.11 -17.14 24.19
CA GLY A 429 43.55 -15.89 23.65
C GLY A 429 42.96 -15.03 24.78
N PRO A 430 42.49 -13.81 24.48
CA PRO A 430 41.56 -13.12 25.36
C PRO A 430 40.18 -13.79 25.29
N LEU A 431 39.42 -13.72 26.39
CA LEU A 431 38.10 -14.34 26.52
C LEU A 431 37.13 -13.92 25.38
N GLY A 432 36.58 -14.89 24.66
CA GLY A 432 35.75 -14.73 23.47
C GLY A 432 36.51 -14.74 22.13
N LEU A 433 37.85 -14.82 22.14
CA LEU A 433 38.70 -14.89 20.95
C LEU A 433 39.77 -15.98 21.06
N GLU A 434 39.52 -17.02 21.85
CA GLU A 434 40.38 -18.19 22.00
C GLU A 434 40.58 -18.91 20.66
N VAL A 435 41.80 -19.39 20.41
CA VAL A 435 42.13 -20.12 19.16
C VAL A 435 41.20 -21.32 18.93
N SER A 436 40.87 -22.09 19.97
CA SER A 436 39.90 -23.21 19.88
C SER A 436 38.49 -22.75 19.48
N PHE A 437 38.03 -21.59 19.94
CA PHE A 437 36.72 -21.03 19.61
C PHE A 437 36.68 -20.46 18.18
N LEU A 438 37.72 -19.72 17.78
CA LEU A 438 37.84 -19.16 16.43
C LEU A 438 38.02 -20.26 15.36
N ALA A 439 38.74 -21.33 15.66
CA ALA A 439 38.96 -22.44 14.73
C ALA A 439 37.66 -23.16 14.34
N THR A 440 36.72 -23.35 15.27
CA THR A 440 35.41 -23.97 14.95
C THR A 440 34.57 -23.11 14.01
N HIS A 441 34.70 -21.79 14.07
CA HIS A 441 34.00 -20.85 13.20
C HIS A 441 34.46 -20.88 11.74
N LEU A 442 35.65 -21.41 11.44
CA LEU A 442 36.10 -21.69 10.06
C LEU A 442 35.21 -22.73 9.35
N ILE A 443 34.48 -23.54 10.13
CA ILE A 443 33.53 -24.55 9.64
C ILE A 443 32.09 -24.08 9.89
N LEU A 444 31.78 -23.63 11.11
CA LEU A 444 30.41 -23.29 11.52
C LEU A 444 29.84 -22.11 10.74
N LEU A 445 30.57 -20.99 10.64
CA LEU A 445 30.03 -19.79 10.00
C LEU A 445 29.75 -20.00 8.50
N PRO A 446 30.64 -20.59 7.68
CA PRO A 446 30.33 -20.91 6.29
C PRO A 446 29.14 -21.85 6.11
N ILE A 447 28.98 -22.86 6.98
CA ILE A 447 27.84 -23.80 6.92
C ILE A 447 26.54 -23.10 7.27
N THR A 448 26.51 -22.29 8.34
CA THR A 448 25.31 -21.53 8.72
C THR A 448 24.91 -20.52 7.64
N LEU A 449 25.88 -19.82 7.03
CA LEU A 449 25.62 -18.89 5.92
C LEU A 449 25.11 -19.61 4.67
N TRP A 450 25.64 -20.78 4.35
CA TRP A 450 25.19 -21.61 3.22
C TRP A 450 23.76 -22.14 3.42
N LEU A 451 23.46 -22.70 4.61
CA LEU A 451 22.11 -23.16 4.95
C LEU A 451 21.11 -22.00 4.98
N ALA A 452 21.51 -20.85 5.52
CA ALA A 452 20.70 -19.63 5.48
C ALA A 452 20.41 -19.18 4.04
N GLU A 453 21.39 -19.26 3.13
CA GLU A 453 21.16 -18.93 1.71
C GLU A 453 20.18 -19.92 1.04
N ILE A 454 20.27 -21.22 1.32
CA ILE A 454 19.31 -22.23 0.83
C ILE A 454 17.90 -21.95 1.36
N VAL A 455 17.75 -21.74 2.67
CA VAL A 455 16.46 -21.42 3.30
C VAL A 455 15.92 -20.07 2.78
N THR A 456 16.78 -19.11 2.48
CA THR A 456 16.36 -17.83 1.88
C THR A 456 15.74 -18.06 0.49
N LYS A 457 16.44 -18.77 -0.40
CA LYS A 457 15.99 -19.05 -1.78
C LYS A 457 14.76 -19.96 -1.86
N LEU A 458 14.64 -20.95 -0.96
CA LEU A 458 13.63 -22.00 -1.05
C LEU A 458 12.40 -21.77 -0.15
N ILE A 459 12.51 -20.96 0.91
CA ILE A 459 11.47 -20.83 1.93
C ILE A 459 11.12 -19.36 2.21
N ASP A 460 12.09 -18.51 2.55
CA ASP A 460 11.83 -17.09 2.87
C ASP A 460 11.32 -16.32 1.63
N GLU A 461 12.10 -16.23 0.56
CA GLU A 461 11.74 -15.48 -0.65
C GLU A 461 10.36 -15.95 -1.20
N PRO A 462 10.07 -17.27 -1.37
CA PRO A 462 8.75 -17.74 -1.77
C PRO A 462 7.61 -17.38 -0.80
N SER A 463 7.84 -17.36 0.52
CA SER A 463 6.80 -16.99 1.51
C SER A 463 6.31 -15.54 1.36
N GLN A 464 7.06 -14.69 0.65
CA GLN A 464 6.70 -13.31 0.37
C GLN A 464 5.75 -13.17 -0.83
N TYR A 465 5.67 -14.19 -1.70
CA TYR A 465 4.88 -14.19 -2.95
C TYR A 465 3.54 -14.93 -2.86
N VAL A 466 3.04 -15.23 -1.65
CA VAL A 466 1.72 -15.86 -1.48
C VAL A 466 0.61 -14.90 -1.94
N ARG A 467 0.25 -15.01 -3.22
CA ARG A 467 -0.94 -14.40 -3.84
C ARG A 467 -2.14 -15.27 -3.51
N ILE A 468 -3.15 -14.72 -2.84
CA ILE A 468 -4.47 -15.34 -2.68
C ILE A 468 -5.44 -14.46 -3.47
N GLY A 469 -5.90 -14.98 -4.61
CA GLY A 469 -6.64 -14.21 -5.60
C GLY A 469 -6.80 -14.93 -6.94
N THR A 470 -6.98 -16.26 -6.91
CA THR A 470 -7.35 -17.07 -8.07
C THR A 470 -8.39 -18.10 -7.65
N PRO A 471 -9.51 -18.25 -8.38
CA PRO A 471 -10.29 -19.48 -8.34
C PRO A 471 -9.39 -20.62 -8.83
N LEU A 472 -9.42 -21.77 -8.15
CA LEU A 472 -8.60 -22.94 -8.52
C LEU A 472 -9.18 -23.67 -9.74
N THR A 473 -8.94 -23.13 -10.94
CA THR A 473 -9.15 -23.84 -12.21
C THR A 473 -7.82 -24.32 -12.80
N GLY A 474 -7.40 -25.51 -12.36
CA GLY A 474 -6.46 -26.34 -13.15
C GLY A 474 -4.96 -26.23 -12.84
N GLY A 475 -4.51 -26.99 -11.84
CA GLY A 475 -3.25 -27.74 -11.93
C GLY A 475 -1.96 -27.09 -11.41
N GLY A 476 -1.40 -27.67 -10.33
CA GLY A 476 0.06 -27.81 -10.28
C GLY A 476 0.85 -27.23 -9.10
N CYS A 477 0.28 -27.08 -7.90
CA CYS A 477 1.13 -26.95 -6.69
C CYS A 477 0.55 -27.72 -5.50
N ARG A 478 1.18 -28.86 -5.13
CA ARG A 478 0.77 -29.70 -4.00
C ARG A 478 1.53 -29.28 -2.74
N LEU A 479 0.91 -28.45 -1.91
CA LEU A 479 1.20 -28.40 -0.47
C LEU A 479 0.27 -29.37 0.27
N PHE A 480 0.73 -29.87 1.42
CA PHE A 480 0.14 -31.02 2.13
C PHE A 480 -1.37 -30.84 2.43
N PRO A 481 -2.20 -31.88 2.24
CA PRO A 481 -3.63 -31.79 2.50
C PRO A 481 -3.91 -31.82 4.01
N LEU A 482 -4.45 -30.72 4.54
CA LEU A 482 -5.08 -30.68 5.86
C LEU A 482 -6.47 -31.34 5.79
N SER A 483 -6.50 -32.65 5.56
CA SER A 483 -7.75 -33.43 5.45
C SER A 483 -7.58 -34.83 6.03
N LEU A 484 -7.29 -34.91 7.34
CA LEU A 484 -7.29 -36.14 8.11
C LEU A 484 -7.66 -35.84 9.57
N LEU A 485 -8.97 -35.70 9.84
CA LEU A 485 -9.62 -35.87 11.15
C LEU A 485 -11.16 -35.78 10.98
N TYR A 486 -11.73 -36.65 10.16
CA TYR A 486 -13.19 -36.91 10.14
C TYR A 486 -13.47 -38.40 9.90
N ALA A 487 -13.52 -39.14 11.01
CA ALA A 487 -14.15 -40.44 11.20
C ALA A 487 -14.42 -40.53 12.72
N GLY A 488 -15.60 -40.86 13.23
CA GLY A 488 -16.75 -41.49 12.60
C GLY A 488 -17.19 -42.67 13.47
N GLY A 489 -18.01 -42.43 14.50
CA GLY A 489 -18.48 -43.45 15.44
C GLY A 489 -19.54 -42.88 16.41
N PRO A 490 -20.54 -43.66 16.87
CA PRO A 490 -21.86 -43.10 17.12
C PRO A 490 -22.33 -42.99 18.58
N GLY A 491 -23.17 -41.98 18.83
CA GLY A 491 -24.35 -41.93 19.72
C GLY A 491 -24.32 -42.56 21.13
N SER A 492 -24.49 -41.74 22.16
CA SER A 492 -25.76 -41.64 22.94
C SER A 492 -25.65 -40.64 24.10
N ASP A 493 -26.78 -39.95 24.36
CA ASP A 493 -27.27 -39.30 25.60
C ASP A 493 -26.32 -38.51 26.53
N ALA A 494 -26.60 -37.20 26.73
CA ALA A 494 -27.48 -36.76 27.85
C ALA A 494 -27.60 -35.22 28.01
N THR A 495 -28.85 -34.74 27.97
CA THR A 495 -29.44 -33.61 28.74
C THR A 495 -28.75 -32.22 28.87
N LEU A 496 -29.35 -31.25 28.16
CA LEU A 496 -29.74 -29.90 28.62
C LEU A 496 -29.64 -29.58 30.13
N ILE A 497 -29.02 -28.44 30.48
CA ILE A 497 -29.58 -27.44 31.41
C ILE A 497 -29.26 -26.01 30.92
N ASN A 498 -30.29 -25.19 30.74
CA ASN A 498 -30.21 -23.74 30.55
C ASN A 498 -30.19 -23.02 31.93
N ARG A 499 -29.55 -21.84 32.03
CA ARG A 499 -30.07 -20.76 32.90
C ARG A 499 -29.44 -19.39 32.65
N ASP A 500 -30.28 -18.43 32.30
CA ASP A 500 -30.06 -16.99 32.44
C ASP A 500 -30.02 -16.58 33.92
N ILE A 501 -29.34 -15.47 34.23
CA ILE A 501 -29.73 -14.56 35.32
C ILE A 501 -29.47 -13.11 34.87
N ALA A 502 -30.48 -12.25 35.10
CA ALA A 502 -30.36 -10.80 35.06
C ALA A 502 -31.13 -10.18 36.25
N VAL A 503 -30.56 -9.12 36.85
CA VAL A 503 -31.20 -8.06 37.66
C VAL A 503 -32.09 -8.45 38.86
N SER A 504 -31.74 -8.01 40.09
CA SER A 504 -32.52 -6.99 40.86
C SER A 504 -32.02 -6.71 42.28
N ASP A 505 -32.53 -5.60 42.81
CA ASP A 505 -32.13 -4.76 43.94
C ASP A 505 -32.33 -5.25 45.40
N ALA A 506 -31.61 -4.54 46.30
CA ALA A 506 -32.00 -3.95 47.59
C ALA A 506 -32.80 -4.70 48.70
N ASP A 507 -32.23 -4.69 49.92
CA ASP A 507 -32.78 -4.08 51.18
C ASP A 507 -31.69 -4.26 52.29
N ILE A 508 -31.32 -3.35 53.21
CA ILE A 508 -31.95 -2.30 54.06
C ILE A 508 -32.27 -2.78 55.51
N ASN A 509 -31.78 -1.98 56.49
CA ASN A 509 -31.94 -2.06 57.97
C ASN A 509 -31.15 -3.16 58.73
N GLY A 510 -30.58 -2.92 59.93
CA GLY A 510 -30.40 -1.66 60.69
C GLY A 510 -30.00 -1.89 62.16
N GLY A 511 -29.39 -0.89 62.83
CA GLY A 511 -29.03 -0.91 64.28
C GLY A 511 -27.57 -0.52 64.55
N ARG A 512 -27.25 0.77 64.75
CA ARG A 512 -27.25 1.55 66.02
C ARG A 512 -26.04 1.29 66.93
N ASP A 513 -25.11 2.26 67.00
CA ASP A 513 -24.91 3.12 68.18
C ASP A 513 -23.91 4.25 67.89
N GLY A 514 -24.02 5.37 68.62
CA GLY A 514 -23.06 6.49 68.70
C GLY A 514 -22.78 6.84 70.17
N PRO A 515 -21.93 7.84 70.52
CA PRO A 515 -21.81 9.12 69.80
C PRO A 515 -20.38 9.76 69.74
N SER A 516 -20.29 10.88 68.99
CA SER A 516 -19.39 12.05 69.19
C SER A 516 -17.87 11.87 69.44
N THR A 517 -17.04 12.46 68.58
CA THR A 517 -16.32 13.75 68.86
C THR A 517 -15.31 14.14 67.76
N ASN A 518 -15.25 15.45 67.50
CA ASN A 518 -14.14 16.28 66.99
C ASN A 518 -13.00 15.66 66.14
N THR A 519 -12.95 16.09 64.88
CA THR A 519 -11.78 16.01 64.00
C THR A 519 -10.66 17.00 64.41
N PRO A 520 -9.40 16.54 64.48
CA PRO A 520 -8.23 17.39 64.22
C PRO A 520 -7.78 17.23 62.75
N PRO A 521 -7.28 18.28 62.08
CA PRO A 521 -6.74 18.15 60.72
C PRO A 521 -5.40 17.39 60.72
N LEU A 522 -5.22 16.47 59.76
CA LEU A 522 -3.94 15.77 59.57
C LEU A 522 -2.82 16.76 59.17
N PRO A 523 -1.57 16.50 59.60
CA PRO A 523 -0.47 17.45 59.43
C PRO A 523 0.01 17.57 57.97
N PHE A 524 0.34 18.81 57.60
CA PHE A 524 0.83 19.27 56.29
C PHE A 524 2.03 18.47 55.75
N THR A 525 2.77 17.79 56.62
CA THR A 525 4.00 17.02 56.34
C THR A 525 3.80 15.84 55.37
N ILE A 526 2.61 15.24 55.32
CA ILE A 526 2.34 14.09 54.43
C ILE A 526 2.13 14.53 52.98
N MET A 527 1.61 15.73 52.75
CA MET A 527 1.40 16.28 51.41
C MET A 527 2.73 16.63 50.72
N VAL A 528 3.68 17.21 51.47
CA VAL A 528 5.03 17.52 50.99
C VAL A 528 5.80 16.24 50.61
N SER A 529 5.65 15.16 51.38
CA SER A 529 6.23 13.83 51.07
C SER A 529 5.72 13.25 49.74
N ARG A 530 4.44 13.46 49.39
CA ARG A 530 3.89 13.04 48.09
C ARG A 530 4.38 13.92 46.94
N ILE A 531 4.51 15.23 47.14
CA ILE A 531 5.03 16.17 46.12
C ILE A 531 6.53 15.91 45.86
N LEU A 532 7.32 15.60 46.89
CA LEU A 532 8.73 15.21 46.73
C LEU A 532 8.94 13.89 45.97
N ARG A 533 7.95 12.99 45.93
CA ARG A 533 7.99 11.80 45.05
C ARG A 533 7.69 12.12 43.57
N PHE A 534 7.08 13.28 43.30
CA PHE A 534 7.01 13.83 41.96
C PHE A 534 8.23 14.68 41.62
N ALA A 535 9.11 15.06 42.56
CA ALA A 535 10.33 15.80 42.23
C ALA A 535 11.26 15.06 41.25
N PRO A 536 11.46 13.72 41.32
CA PRO A 536 12.18 12.98 40.29
C PRO A 536 11.40 12.87 38.97
N LEU A 537 10.07 12.77 39.01
CA LEU A 537 9.22 12.70 37.80
C LEU A 537 9.13 14.04 37.08
N VAL A 538 9.07 15.14 37.83
CA VAL A 538 9.14 16.51 37.33
C VAL A 538 10.58 16.85 36.97
N ALA A 539 11.60 16.34 37.66
CA ALA A 539 12.99 16.49 37.25
C ALA A 539 13.33 15.64 36.03
N LEU A 540 12.68 14.48 35.79
CA LEU A 540 12.83 13.64 34.60
C LEU A 540 11.95 14.12 33.44
N LEU A 541 10.78 14.69 33.73
CA LEU A 541 9.96 15.41 32.75
C LEU A 541 10.66 16.71 32.37
N ILE A 542 11.24 17.44 33.32
CA ILE A 542 12.14 18.55 33.03
C ILE A 542 13.42 18.02 32.38
N LEU A 543 13.98 16.86 32.71
CA LEU A 543 15.18 16.35 32.02
C LEU A 543 14.86 15.93 30.58
N THR A 544 13.69 15.37 30.30
CA THR A 544 13.28 14.97 28.95
C THR A 544 12.81 16.17 28.15
N LEU A 545 12.01 17.09 28.73
CA LEU A 545 11.67 18.37 28.11
C LEU A 545 12.89 19.29 27.99
N SER A 546 13.86 19.26 28.90
CA SER A 546 15.10 20.02 28.82
C SER A 546 16.11 19.35 27.89
N THR A 547 16.16 18.02 27.80
CA THR A 547 16.95 17.33 26.77
C THR A 547 16.35 17.61 25.41
N PHE A 548 15.02 17.56 25.24
CA PHE A 548 14.36 18.05 24.02
C PHE A 548 14.62 19.54 23.77
N TYR A 549 14.56 20.40 24.79
CA TYR A 549 14.78 21.86 24.70
C TYR A 549 16.26 22.25 24.46
N TYR A 550 17.23 21.46 24.92
CA TYR A 550 18.67 21.67 24.71
C TYR A 550 19.19 20.97 23.45
N LEU A 551 18.60 19.83 23.05
CA LEU A 551 18.68 19.34 21.66
C LEU A 551 18.19 20.48 20.75
N TYR A 552 16.98 20.99 20.99
CA TYR A 552 16.30 22.10 20.30
C TYR A 552 17.07 23.43 20.27
N ARG A 553 17.86 23.75 21.29
CA ARG A 553 18.50 25.08 21.37
C ARG A 553 19.79 25.21 20.58
N ALA A 554 20.38 24.09 20.21
CA ALA A 554 21.81 24.03 19.96
C ALA A 554 22.10 23.83 18.49
N ILE A 555 21.34 24.38 17.53
CA ILE A 555 21.65 24.05 16.14
C ILE A 555 21.14 25.01 15.03
N HIS A 556 21.98 25.92 14.45
CA HIS A 556 21.94 26.27 13.00
C HIS A 556 23.32 26.75 12.43
N VAL A 557 23.52 26.60 11.09
CA VAL A 557 24.63 27.11 10.20
C VAL A 557 25.99 26.34 10.13
N ASP A 558 26.40 25.72 9.02
CA ASP A 558 26.54 26.35 7.70
C ASP A 558 26.34 25.42 6.48
N THR A 559 26.08 26.04 5.33
CA THR A 559 25.67 25.39 4.06
C THR A 559 26.77 25.40 3.00
N HIS A 560 26.84 24.37 2.16
CA HIS A 560 27.23 24.55 0.75
C HIS A 560 26.33 23.73 -0.19
N PRO A 561 25.91 24.30 -1.33
CA PRO A 561 25.02 23.64 -2.28
C PRO A 561 25.82 22.79 -3.26
N ASP A 562 25.32 21.58 -3.52
CA ASP A 562 25.45 20.85 -4.79
C ASP A 562 24.67 19.54 -4.63
N LEU A 563 23.34 19.67 -4.69
CA LEU A 563 22.43 18.56 -4.54
C LEU A 563 21.70 18.31 -5.86
N ASP A 564 22.38 17.60 -6.76
CA ASP A 564 21.77 16.91 -7.90
C ASP A 564 20.93 15.73 -7.38
N LEU A 565 19.86 16.08 -6.67
CA LEU A 565 18.71 15.19 -6.52
C LEU A 565 18.16 15.00 -7.93
N GLY A 566 18.17 13.75 -8.39
CA GLY A 566 17.34 13.29 -9.50
C GLY A 566 15.84 13.31 -9.17
N LEU A 567 15.36 14.38 -8.53
CA LEU A 567 14.13 15.00 -8.98
C LEU A 567 14.47 15.71 -10.30
N GLU A 568 14.42 14.95 -11.40
CA GLU A 568 13.76 15.55 -12.54
C GLU A 568 12.40 16.02 -12.03
N THR A 569 12.08 17.29 -12.30
CA THR A 569 10.70 17.76 -12.20
C THR A 569 9.83 16.72 -12.88
N ALA A 570 8.78 16.25 -12.21
CA ALA A 570 7.80 15.34 -12.80
C ALA A 570 6.90 16.09 -13.82
N THR A 571 7.54 16.66 -14.84
CA THR A 571 6.99 16.84 -16.17
C THR A 571 6.70 15.44 -16.74
N THR A 572 5.57 14.87 -16.33
CA THR A 572 4.77 13.93 -17.13
C THR A 572 5.57 12.90 -17.94
N SER A 573 6.50 12.18 -17.31
CA SER A 573 7.40 11.24 -18.00
C SER A 573 8.12 10.29 -17.03
N ASP A 574 7.38 9.44 -16.29
CA ASP A 574 7.94 8.16 -15.81
C ASP A 574 6.87 7.10 -15.44
N ARG A 575 5.87 6.94 -16.32
CA ARG A 575 5.36 5.57 -16.58
C ARG A 575 6.45 4.85 -17.37
N LYS A 576 6.58 3.53 -17.21
CA LYS A 576 7.32 2.70 -18.18
C LYS A 576 6.54 2.60 -19.50
N THR A 577 6.44 3.70 -20.22
CA THR A 577 5.88 3.73 -21.57
C THR A 577 6.84 3.01 -22.51
N LEU A 578 6.31 2.11 -23.35
CA LEU A 578 7.04 1.71 -24.55
C LEU A 578 7.39 2.96 -25.37
N PRO A 579 8.49 2.96 -26.16
CA PRO A 579 8.78 4.05 -27.09
C PRO A 579 7.56 4.36 -27.99
N ASP A 580 7.24 5.65 -28.20
CA ASP A 580 6.08 6.09 -29.00
C ASP A 580 5.95 5.33 -30.33
N LEU A 581 7.08 5.12 -31.03
CA LEU A 581 7.14 4.36 -32.29
C LEU A 581 6.60 2.93 -32.18
N THR A 582 6.86 2.24 -31.07
CA THR A 582 6.31 0.90 -30.80
C THR A 582 4.85 0.95 -30.37
N VAL A 583 4.41 2.00 -29.67
CA VAL A 583 3.00 2.19 -29.30
C VAL A 583 2.16 2.43 -30.55
N SER A 584 2.54 3.38 -31.42
CA SER A 584 1.80 3.68 -32.66
C SER A 584 1.67 2.46 -33.59
N GLN A 585 2.66 1.55 -33.62
CA GLN A 585 2.57 0.31 -34.40
C GLN A 585 1.57 -0.72 -33.84
N ILE A 586 1.41 -0.78 -32.52
CA ILE A 586 0.40 -1.63 -31.86
C ILE A 586 -1.00 -1.00 -32.01
N ILE A 587 -1.09 0.31 -31.82
CA ILE A 587 -2.31 1.10 -31.91
C ILE A 587 -2.91 1.10 -33.32
N ALA A 588 -2.11 1.27 -34.38
CA ALA A 588 -2.60 1.34 -35.76
C ALA A 588 -3.37 0.10 -36.26
N ASN A 589 -3.24 -1.05 -35.58
CA ASN A 589 -3.98 -2.29 -35.90
C ASN A 589 -5.11 -2.62 -34.91
N THR A 590 -5.32 -1.80 -33.87
CA THR A 590 -6.24 -2.11 -32.76
C THR A 590 -7.18 -0.96 -32.38
N HIS A 591 -6.82 0.28 -32.71
CA HIS A 591 -7.54 1.50 -32.36
C HIS A 591 -7.51 2.50 -33.53
N HIS A 592 -8.46 3.43 -33.53
CA HIS A 592 -8.44 4.62 -34.39
C HIS A 592 -7.77 5.79 -33.66
N GLU A 593 -6.52 6.10 -33.99
CA GLU A 593 -5.75 7.15 -33.30
C GLU A 593 -6.19 8.56 -33.73
N ILE A 594 -6.43 9.43 -32.74
CA ILE A 594 -6.78 10.85 -32.92
C ILE A 594 -5.76 11.74 -32.20
N ALA A 595 -5.34 12.81 -32.87
CA ALA A 595 -4.32 13.75 -32.40
C ALA A 595 -4.89 15.17 -32.23
N SER A 596 -4.35 15.93 -31.28
CA SER A 596 -4.74 17.33 -31.05
C SER A 596 -4.27 18.23 -32.20
N ASN A 597 -5.17 19.09 -32.67
CA ASN A 597 -4.89 20.14 -33.64
C ASN A 597 -4.28 21.40 -32.98
N SER A 598 -4.32 21.53 -31.64
CA SER A 598 -3.75 22.66 -30.90
C SER A 598 -2.33 22.44 -30.40
N THR A 599 -1.89 21.20 -30.17
CA THR A 599 -0.54 20.93 -29.60
C THR A 599 0.52 20.67 -30.68
N PRO A 600 1.77 21.12 -30.51
CA PRO A 600 2.81 20.95 -31.54
C PRO A 600 3.29 19.50 -31.73
N ASP A 601 2.97 18.63 -30.78
CA ASP A 601 3.32 17.21 -30.73
C ASP A 601 2.08 16.32 -30.97
N GLY A 602 0.92 16.90 -31.23
CA GLY A 602 -0.35 16.19 -31.46
C GLY A 602 -0.88 15.45 -30.24
N ARG A 603 -0.25 15.57 -29.05
CA ARG A 603 -0.73 14.96 -27.81
C ARG A 603 -1.90 15.76 -27.23
N TYR A 604 -2.72 15.15 -26.38
CA TYR A 604 -3.77 15.89 -25.67
C TYR A 604 -3.22 17.03 -24.79
N PHE A 605 -4.08 18.03 -24.51
CA PHE A 605 -3.75 19.16 -23.64
C PHE A 605 -4.33 18.99 -22.22
N ARG A 606 -3.68 19.57 -21.22
CA ARG A 606 -4.17 19.56 -19.83
C ARG A 606 -5.18 20.68 -19.59
N ILE A 607 -6.18 20.44 -18.74
CA ILE A 607 -7.09 21.47 -18.24
C ILE A 607 -6.62 21.92 -16.85
N ASP A 608 -6.49 23.23 -16.62
CA ASP A 608 -5.92 23.79 -15.38
C ASP A 608 -6.85 24.79 -14.68
N PHE A 609 -7.42 24.36 -13.55
CA PHE A 609 -8.30 25.10 -12.65
C PHE A 609 -7.54 25.91 -11.56
N ARG A 610 -6.25 26.21 -11.79
CA ARG A 610 -5.34 26.98 -10.94
C ARG A 610 -5.14 26.39 -9.54
N SER A 611 -5.88 26.89 -8.55
CA SER A 611 -5.77 26.47 -7.14
C SER A 611 -6.73 25.33 -6.78
N ARG A 612 -7.63 24.97 -7.69
CA ARG A 612 -8.55 23.84 -7.56
C ARG A 612 -8.12 22.72 -8.51
N ARG A 613 -8.55 21.50 -8.19
CA ARG A 613 -8.54 20.36 -9.12
C ARG A 613 -9.98 19.90 -9.32
N GLY A 614 -10.23 19.28 -10.46
CA GLY A 614 -11.53 18.67 -10.76
C GLY A 614 -11.36 17.37 -11.53
N ILE A 615 -12.48 16.69 -11.73
CA ILE A 615 -12.69 15.53 -12.60
C ILE A 615 -13.90 15.79 -13.50
N ASN A 616 -14.20 14.92 -14.46
CA ASN A 616 -15.38 15.03 -15.33
C ASN A 616 -15.52 16.38 -16.07
N PRO A 617 -14.56 16.80 -16.91
CA PRO A 617 -14.54 18.14 -17.46
C PRO A 617 -15.58 18.35 -18.58
N SER A 618 -15.99 19.62 -18.74
CA SER A 618 -16.73 20.13 -19.90
C SER A 618 -16.05 21.35 -20.50
N ILE A 619 -16.13 21.51 -21.83
CA ILE A 619 -15.58 22.65 -22.58
C ILE A 619 -16.63 23.13 -23.57
N ILE A 620 -17.04 24.39 -23.46
CA ILE A 620 -17.91 25.06 -24.45
C ILE A 620 -17.31 26.39 -24.93
N PRO A 621 -17.56 26.82 -26.17
CA PRO A 621 -17.11 28.14 -26.66
C PRO A 621 -17.80 29.25 -25.87
N HIS A 622 -17.04 30.28 -25.46
CA HIS A 622 -17.61 31.45 -24.78
C HIS A 622 -18.53 32.22 -25.75
N PRO A 623 -19.70 32.72 -25.32
CA PRO A 623 -20.68 33.35 -26.21
C PRO A 623 -20.16 34.59 -26.96
N THR A 624 -19.39 35.46 -26.28
CA THR A 624 -18.93 36.75 -26.83
C THR A 624 -17.43 36.93 -26.99
N LYS A 625 -16.58 36.18 -26.25
CA LYS A 625 -15.12 36.34 -26.27
C LYS A 625 -14.49 35.34 -27.26
N PRO A 626 -13.84 35.80 -28.35
CA PRO A 626 -13.16 34.91 -29.28
C PRO A 626 -11.92 34.28 -28.62
N ASN A 627 -11.59 33.03 -28.98
CA ASN A 627 -10.47 32.27 -28.42
C ASN A 627 -10.51 32.11 -26.89
N THR A 628 -11.72 32.17 -26.31
CA THR A 628 -12.00 31.88 -24.90
C THR A 628 -13.06 30.79 -24.84
N TRP A 629 -12.92 29.88 -23.89
CA TRP A 629 -13.85 28.78 -23.64
C TRP A 629 -14.29 28.80 -22.19
N ILE A 630 -15.54 28.46 -21.92
CA ILE A 630 -16.01 28.20 -20.57
C ILE A 630 -15.71 26.73 -20.28
N ILE A 631 -14.96 26.47 -19.21
CA ILE A 631 -14.67 25.12 -18.76
C ILE A 631 -15.34 24.86 -17.41
N THR A 632 -15.86 23.64 -17.24
CA THR A 632 -16.36 23.13 -15.96
C THR A 632 -15.70 21.82 -15.60
N ALA A 633 -15.68 21.49 -14.31
CA ALA A 633 -15.29 20.17 -13.80
C ALA A 633 -15.80 20.00 -12.37
N GLN A 634 -16.15 18.78 -11.98
CA GLN A 634 -16.57 18.47 -10.61
C GLN A 634 -15.39 18.63 -9.67
N LEU A 635 -15.53 19.43 -8.60
CA LEU A 635 -14.46 19.72 -7.65
C LEU A 635 -13.95 18.41 -7.01
N HIS A 636 -12.69 18.09 -7.27
CA HIS A 636 -12.01 16.94 -6.69
C HIS A 636 -10.65 17.37 -6.18
N GLU A 637 -10.57 17.68 -4.88
CA GLU A 637 -9.30 18.02 -4.22
C GLU A 637 -8.74 16.78 -3.50
N PRO A 638 -7.76 16.05 -4.08
CA PRO A 638 -7.07 14.96 -3.40
C PRO A 638 -6.28 15.53 -2.21
N GLY A 639 -6.90 15.51 -1.03
CA GLY A 639 -6.40 16.15 0.19
C GLY A 639 -7.44 16.95 0.98
N ARG A 640 -8.64 17.22 0.45
CA ARG A 640 -9.74 17.78 1.27
C ARG A 640 -10.11 16.82 2.40
N ARG A 641 -10.44 17.39 3.57
CA ARG A 641 -10.46 16.66 4.86
C ARG A 641 -11.64 15.71 5.04
N GLU A 642 -12.65 15.78 4.19
CA GLU A 642 -13.89 15.03 4.29
C GLU A 642 -14.00 14.08 3.10
N LYS A 643 -13.58 12.81 3.28
CA LYS A 643 -13.78 11.74 2.27
C LYS A 643 -15.19 11.15 2.27
N ASP A 644 -16.02 11.59 3.21
CA ASP A 644 -17.45 11.31 3.32
C ASP A 644 -18.24 12.62 3.09
N SER A 645 -17.72 13.50 2.22
CA SER A 645 -18.39 14.74 1.85
C SER A 645 -19.65 14.43 1.05
N ALA A 646 -20.78 14.48 1.75
CA ALA A 646 -22.11 14.72 1.19
C ALA A 646 -22.11 15.78 0.07
N TRP A 647 -21.29 16.81 0.23
CA TRP A 647 -21.27 17.99 -0.63
C TRP A 647 -20.43 17.77 -1.89
N PHE A 648 -21.11 17.76 -3.03
CA PHE A 648 -20.54 17.79 -4.37
C PHE A 648 -20.78 19.17 -5.00
N VAL A 649 -19.78 19.71 -5.69
CA VAL A 649 -19.87 21.02 -6.34
C VAL A 649 -19.17 21.00 -7.69
N GLU A 650 -19.76 21.67 -8.66
CA GLU A 650 -19.21 21.85 -10.00
C GLU A 650 -18.43 23.18 -10.06
N LEU A 651 -17.21 23.16 -10.57
CA LEU A 651 -16.39 24.34 -10.80
C LEU A 651 -16.67 24.92 -12.17
N VAL A 652 -16.47 26.24 -12.33
CA VAL A 652 -16.53 26.91 -13.63
C VAL A 652 -15.53 28.07 -13.70
N CYS A 653 -14.96 28.29 -14.89
CA CYS A 653 -14.19 29.48 -15.23
C CYS A 653 -14.17 29.73 -16.74
N ASP A 654 -13.86 30.96 -17.14
CA ASP A 654 -13.32 31.24 -18.47
C ASP A 654 -11.87 30.75 -18.56
N ALA A 655 -11.50 30.12 -19.67
CA ALA A 655 -10.16 29.59 -19.92
C ALA A 655 -9.65 29.93 -21.32
N VAL A 656 -8.32 29.99 -21.44
CA VAL A 656 -7.58 30.25 -22.69
C VAL A 656 -6.41 29.29 -22.82
N PHE A 657 -6.02 28.99 -24.07
CA PHE A 657 -4.82 28.18 -24.32
C PHE A 657 -3.55 28.94 -23.96
N GLN A 658 -2.65 28.24 -23.27
CA GLN A 658 -1.30 28.67 -22.90
C GLN A 658 -0.29 27.64 -23.39
N ASP A 659 1.00 27.91 -23.19
CA ASP A 659 2.10 26.95 -23.42
C ASP A 659 2.11 26.34 -24.85
N LYS A 660 1.78 27.16 -25.85
CA LYS A 660 1.59 26.76 -27.26
C LYS A 660 0.51 25.69 -27.46
N GLY A 661 -0.61 25.80 -26.76
CA GLY A 661 -1.76 24.90 -26.87
C GLY A 661 -1.74 23.73 -25.88
N ARG A 662 -0.65 23.51 -25.13
CA ARG A 662 -0.51 22.36 -24.21
C ARG A 662 -1.35 22.44 -22.93
N THR A 663 -1.82 23.63 -22.55
CA THR A 663 -2.62 23.83 -21.34
C THR A 663 -3.79 24.77 -21.63
N LEU A 664 -5.02 24.34 -21.33
CA LEU A 664 -6.21 25.18 -21.29
C LEU A 664 -6.42 25.63 -19.83
N ARG A 665 -6.02 26.85 -19.49
CA ARG A 665 -5.97 27.36 -18.11
C ARG A 665 -7.03 28.43 -17.87
N CYS A 666 -7.68 28.39 -16.69
CA CYS A 666 -8.58 29.47 -16.26
C CYS A 666 -7.90 30.85 -16.29
N ILE A 667 -8.59 31.87 -16.82
CA ILE A 667 -8.15 33.27 -16.76
C ILE A 667 -8.09 33.71 -15.29
N ASP A 668 -9.18 33.53 -14.55
CA ASP A 668 -9.30 33.87 -13.12
C ASP A 668 -9.39 32.60 -12.25
N TYR A 669 -9.57 32.76 -10.94
CA TYR A 669 -9.86 31.61 -10.06
C TYR A 669 -11.26 31.05 -10.34
N PRO A 670 -11.45 29.72 -10.42
CA PRO A 670 -12.75 29.13 -10.68
C PRO A 670 -13.71 29.36 -9.50
N PHE A 671 -14.98 29.61 -9.84
CA PHE A 671 -16.08 29.67 -8.87
C PHE A 671 -16.90 28.38 -8.90
N ILE A 672 -17.79 28.23 -7.92
CA ILE A 672 -18.71 27.09 -7.82
C ILE A 672 -20.00 27.46 -8.55
N LEU A 673 -20.49 26.61 -9.46
CA LEU A 673 -21.80 26.79 -10.07
C LEU A 673 -22.89 26.80 -8.97
N PRO A 674 -23.81 27.79 -8.96
CA PRO A 674 -24.84 27.94 -7.94
C PRO A 674 -26.02 26.97 -8.16
N ILE A 675 -25.73 25.67 -8.30
CA ILE A 675 -26.74 24.60 -8.40
C ILE A 675 -27.21 24.25 -6.98
N ALA A 676 -28.52 24.38 -6.74
CA ALA A 676 -29.13 24.02 -5.47
C ALA A 676 -29.14 22.50 -5.26
N ALA A 677 -29.11 22.06 -4.00
CA ALA A 677 -29.36 20.66 -3.65
C ALA A 677 -30.83 20.29 -3.97
N THR A 678 -31.06 19.09 -4.48
CA THR A 678 -32.40 18.59 -4.82
C THR A 678 -33.02 17.87 -3.62
N GLU A 679 -34.34 17.95 -3.49
CA GLU A 679 -35.09 17.17 -2.50
C GLU A 679 -35.47 15.83 -3.12
N GLY A 680 -35.07 14.72 -2.48
CA GLY A 680 -35.37 13.37 -2.95
C GLY A 680 -36.08 12.50 -1.92
N ASN A 681 -36.65 11.39 -2.39
CA ASN A 681 -37.32 10.43 -1.52
C ASN A 681 -36.31 9.44 -0.93
N ASN A 682 -35.68 9.83 0.18
CA ASN A 682 -34.63 9.05 0.86
C ASN A 682 -35.04 7.61 1.23
N ALA A 683 -36.33 7.28 1.31
CA ALA A 683 -36.79 5.90 1.51
C ALA A 683 -36.49 4.96 0.32
N LEU A 684 -36.27 5.51 -0.88
CA LEU A 684 -35.86 4.75 -2.07
C LEU A 684 -34.36 4.39 -2.04
N CYS A 685 -33.56 5.11 -1.26
CA CYS A 685 -32.14 4.83 -1.03
C CYS A 685 -31.93 3.85 0.12
N SER A 686 -32.15 2.56 -0.13
CA SER A 686 -32.01 1.50 0.88
C SER A 686 -30.77 0.61 0.69
N GLY A 687 -30.39 -0.12 1.74
CA GLY A 687 -29.28 -1.08 1.71
C GLY A 687 -27.94 -0.42 1.36
N SER A 688 -27.26 -0.96 0.35
CA SER A 688 -25.97 -0.44 -0.15
C SER A 688 -26.06 0.93 -0.82
N LEU A 689 -27.26 1.43 -1.16
CA LEU A 689 -27.47 2.73 -1.78
C LEU A 689 -27.78 3.86 -0.78
N ALA A 690 -27.85 3.55 0.53
CA ALA A 690 -28.20 4.53 1.56
C ALA A 690 -27.26 5.74 1.63
N PHE A 691 -26.02 5.63 1.13
CA PHE A 691 -25.09 6.77 1.08
C PHE A 691 -25.52 7.85 0.07
N PHE A 692 -26.22 7.49 -1.02
CA PHE A 692 -26.72 8.48 -1.99
C PHE A 692 -27.76 9.41 -1.37
N ALA A 693 -28.51 8.99 -0.34
CA ALA A 693 -29.45 9.85 0.40
C ALA A 693 -28.76 11.00 1.17
N LEU A 694 -27.42 10.97 1.27
CA LEU A 694 -26.62 12.02 1.87
C LEU A 694 -26.00 12.97 0.83
N SER A 695 -26.20 12.74 -0.48
CA SER A 695 -25.66 13.63 -1.51
C SER A 695 -26.28 15.04 -1.43
N ILE A 696 -25.46 16.06 -1.67
CA ILE A 696 -25.83 17.48 -1.64
C ILE A 696 -25.16 18.15 -2.84
N GLY A 697 -25.96 18.59 -3.81
CA GLY A 697 -25.49 19.27 -5.02
C GLY A 697 -25.27 18.33 -6.22
N PRO A 698 -24.67 18.84 -7.31
CA PRO A 698 -24.51 18.12 -8.57
C PRO A 698 -23.35 17.12 -8.56
N HIS A 699 -23.60 15.92 -9.11
CA HIS A 699 -22.59 14.89 -9.36
C HIS A 699 -22.40 14.68 -10.87
N ASP A 700 -21.16 14.41 -11.32
CA ASP A 700 -20.80 14.17 -12.74
C ASP A 700 -21.48 15.16 -13.72
N ALA A 701 -21.44 16.46 -13.42
CA ALA A 701 -22.12 17.45 -14.24
C ALA A 701 -21.45 17.62 -15.61
N ARG A 702 -22.27 17.78 -16.64
CA ARG A 702 -21.84 17.97 -18.03
C ARG A 702 -22.47 19.23 -18.58
N VAL A 703 -21.68 20.09 -19.22
CA VAL A 703 -22.14 21.35 -19.82
C VAL A 703 -21.91 21.30 -21.32
N PHE A 704 -22.97 21.56 -22.09
CA PHE A 704 -22.96 21.45 -23.54
C PHE A 704 -24.04 22.34 -24.17
N TYR A 705 -23.91 22.61 -25.47
CA TYR A 705 -24.90 23.37 -26.23
C TYR A 705 -26.00 22.48 -26.80
N GLY A 706 -27.26 22.82 -26.51
CA GLY A 706 -28.39 22.47 -27.38
C GLY A 706 -28.52 23.47 -28.55
N PRO A 707 -29.55 23.31 -29.42
CA PRO A 707 -29.74 24.18 -30.59
C PRO A 707 -29.78 25.67 -30.26
N ASP A 708 -30.53 26.04 -29.21
CA ASP A 708 -30.78 27.44 -28.84
C ASP A 708 -29.93 27.93 -27.67
N ALA A 709 -29.71 27.10 -26.64
CA ALA A 709 -29.08 27.46 -25.39
C ALA A 709 -28.13 26.36 -24.87
N PRO A 710 -27.13 26.70 -24.03
CA PRO A 710 -26.36 25.72 -23.28
C PRO A 710 -27.12 25.23 -22.05
N TYR A 711 -26.99 23.94 -21.78
CA TYR A 711 -27.59 23.27 -20.64
C TYR A 711 -26.51 22.59 -19.80
N THR A 712 -26.79 22.45 -18.50
CA THR A 712 -26.06 21.52 -17.64
C THR A 712 -26.94 20.33 -17.30
N ILE A 713 -26.37 19.12 -17.40
CA ILE A 713 -27.00 17.88 -16.93
C ILE A 713 -26.12 17.27 -15.85
N TYR A 714 -26.71 16.92 -14.71
CA TYR A 714 -26.01 16.40 -13.54
C TYR A 714 -26.81 15.29 -12.85
N GLY A 715 -26.14 14.47 -12.05
CA GLY A 715 -26.79 13.53 -11.13
C GLY A 715 -27.11 14.21 -9.80
N SER A 716 -28.27 13.92 -9.20
CA SER A 716 -28.61 14.35 -7.84
C SER A 716 -29.71 13.47 -7.24
N ASN A 717 -30.14 13.73 -6.01
CA ASN A 717 -31.22 12.98 -5.36
C ASN A 717 -32.54 13.11 -6.13
N SER A 718 -33.27 12.00 -6.20
CA SER A 718 -34.45 11.84 -7.03
C SER A 718 -35.74 11.76 -6.22
N ALA A 719 -36.86 12.25 -6.78
CA ALA A 719 -38.18 12.05 -6.19
C ALA A 719 -38.78 10.67 -6.52
N VAL A 720 -38.34 10.07 -7.63
CA VAL A 720 -38.90 8.83 -8.22
C VAL A 720 -37.97 7.62 -8.12
N THR A 721 -36.66 7.81 -7.95
CA THR A 721 -35.64 6.78 -7.66
C THR A 721 -34.81 7.19 -6.44
N CYS A 722 -33.71 6.50 -6.14
CA CYS A 722 -32.77 6.98 -5.12
C CYS A 722 -31.91 8.15 -5.64
N PHE A 723 -31.44 8.03 -6.88
CA PHE A 723 -30.54 8.99 -7.51
C PHE A 723 -30.88 9.08 -9.00
N GLY A 724 -31.03 10.31 -9.52
CA GLY A 724 -31.58 10.59 -10.84
C GLY A 724 -30.82 11.67 -11.59
N GLN A 725 -31.18 11.86 -12.86
CA GLN A 725 -30.56 12.80 -13.78
C GLN A 725 -31.39 14.09 -13.84
N TRP A 726 -30.75 15.25 -13.69
CA TRP A 726 -31.39 16.57 -13.68
C TRP A 726 -30.82 17.46 -14.80
N ILE A 727 -31.63 18.40 -15.30
CA ILE A 727 -31.24 19.42 -16.28
C ILE A 727 -31.54 20.84 -15.79
N LEU A 728 -30.69 21.80 -16.17
CA LEU A 728 -30.85 23.24 -15.90
C LEU A 728 -30.23 24.10 -17.02
N ASP A 729 -30.86 25.22 -17.35
CA ASP A 729 -30.33 26.27 -18.24
C ASP A 729 -29.03 26.85 -17.67
N PHE A 730 -27.91 26.60 -18.36
CA PHE A 730 -26.58 26.97 -17.87
C PHE A 730 -26.38 28.49 -17.81
N ARG A 731 -27.12 29.27 -18.62
CA ARG A 731 -27.02 30.73 -18.69
C ARG A 731 -27.47 31.45 -17.42
N LEU A 732 -28.18 30.73 -16.53
CA LEU A 732 -28.62 31.23 -15.23
C LEU A 732 -27.59 30.99 -14.11
N LEU A 733 -26.53 30.22 -14.38
CA LEU A 733 -25.52 29.80 -13.39
C LEU A 733 -24.21 30.59 -13.49
N VAL A 734 -24.01 31.35 -14.56
CA VAL A 734 -22.77 32.07 -14.90
C VAL A 734 -23.08 33.49 -15.37
N ASP A 735 -22.06 34.34 -15.47
CA ASP A 735 -22.21 35.64 -16.13
C ASP A 735 -22.47 35.42 -17.64
N TRP A 736 -23.65 35.83 -18.11
CA TRP A 736 -24.13 35.60 -19.48
C TRP A 736 -24.79 36.86 -20.05
N PRO A 737 -24.62 37.18 -21.34
CA PRO A 737 -25.30 38.31 -21.99
C PRO A 737 -26.81 38.34 -21.70
N ALA A 738 -27.26 39.38 -21.01
CA ALA A 738 -28.64 39.53 -20.57
C ALA A 738 -29.66 39.52 -21.73
N SER A 739 -29.24 39.96 -22.93
CA SER A 739 -30.01 39.85 -24.18
C SER A 739 -30.49 38.43 -24.47
N ASP A 740 -29.63 37.46 -24.21
CA ASP A 740 -29.83 36.06 -24.57
C ASP A 740 -30.65 35.37 -23.46
N THR A 741 -30.34 35.71 -22.20
CA THR A 741 -30.98 35.14 -21.01
C THR A 741 -32.45 35.55 -20.87
N ILE A 742 -32.90 36.64 -21.50
CA ILE A 742 -34.32 37.05 -21.55
C ILE A 742 -35.19 35.96 -22.20
N THR A 743 -34.71 35.32 -23.26
CA THR A 743 -35.45 34.27 -23.98
C THR A 743 -35.43 32.96 -23.20
N ASP A 744 -36.62 32.47 -22.89
CA ASP A 744 -36.83 31.18 -22.24
C ASP A 744 -36.86 30.07 -23.28
N TYR A 745 -35.91 29.13 -23.20
CA TYR A 745 -35.85 27.95 -24.05
C TYR A 745 -36.19 26.66 -23.27
N GLY A 746 -36.75 26.80 -22.07
CA GLY A 746 -37.04 25.70 -21.15
C GLY A 746 -35.96 25.50 -20.08
N PHE A 747 -36.23 24.60 -19.14
CA PHE A 747 -35.32 24.18 -18.07
C PHE A 747 -34.68 25.31 -17.23
N ARG A 748 -35.35 26.46 -17.10
CA ARG A 748 -34.92 27.58 -16.22
C ARG A 748 -34.88 27.26 -14.72
N ARG A 749 -35.45 26.12 -14.33
CA ARG A 749 -35.36 25.54 -12.98
C ARG A 749 -34.78 24.15 -13.14
N ALA A 750 -34.16 23.65 -12.07
CA ALA A 750 -33.71 22.27 -12.02
C ALA A 750 -34.92 21.35 -12.27
N THR A 751 -34.87 20.60 -13.36
CA THR A 751 -35.93 19.68 -13.78
C THR A 751 -35.38 18.26 -13.77
N GLU A 752 -36.06 17.36 -13.08
CA GLU A 752 -35.73 15.93 -13.05
C GLU A 752 -36.14 15.26 -14.37
N LEU A 753 -35.18 14.63 -15.04
CA LEU A 753 -35.43 13.83 -16.23
C LEU A 753 -35.97 12.46 -15.80
N GLN A 754 -37.05 12.02 -16.43
CA GLN A 754 -37.74 10.78 -16.10
C GLN A 754 -37.49 9.68 -17.15
N ARG A 755 -37.75 8.42 -16.79
CA ARG A 755 -37.76 7.26 -17.70
C ARG A 755 -39.23 6.94 -18.07
N PRO A 756 -39.52 6.40 -19.28
CA PRO A 756 -40.89 6.04 -19.65
C PRO A 756 -41.53 5.11 -18.60
N ALA A 757 -42.73 5.43 -18.13
CA ALA A 757 -43.37 4.75 -16.99
C ALA A 757 -43.65 3.24 -17.21
N THR A 758 -43.55 2.76 -18.45
CA THR A 758 -43.66 1.34 -18.82
C THR A 758 -42.34 0.57 -18.71
N ALA A 759 -41.20 1.26 -18.57
CA ALA A 759 -39.90 0.65 -18.35
C ALA A 759 -39.59 0.60 -16.83
N PRO A 760 -38.93 -0.46 -16.34
CA PRO A 760 -38.52 -0.52 -14.94
C PRO A 760 -37.45 0.54 -14.66
N TYR A 761 -37.70 1.39 -13.66
CA TYR A 761 -36.69 2.30 -13.13
C TYR A 761 -35.56 1.52 -12.46
N LEU A 762 -34.32 1.90 -12.75
CA LEU A 762 -33.16 1.51 -11.95
C LEU A 762 -33.12 2.36 -10.68
N ALA A 763 -32.52 1.83 -9.60
CA ALA A 763 -32.41 2.59 -8.34
C ALA A 763 -31.51 3.83 -8.47
N VAL A 764 -30.53 3.77 -9.38
CA VAL A 764 -29.64 4.88 -9.76
C VAL A 764 -29.76 5.07 -11.27
N GLU A 765 -30.41 6.16 -11.67
CA GLU A 765 -30.52 6.59 -13.06
C GLU A 765 -29.49 7.69 -13.32
N LYS A 766 -28.52 7.38 -14.17
CA LYS A 766 -27.42 8.26 -14.56
C LYS A 766 -26.98 7.91 -15.98
N ASN A 767 -25.93 8.56 -16.47
CA ASN A 767 -25.29 8.25 -17.75
C ASN A 767 -26.15 8.52 -19.00
N TRP A 768 -27.34 9.08 -18.85
CA TRP A 768 -28.20 9.46 -19.97
C TRP A 768 -27.63 10.66 -20.72
N PHE A 769 -28.10 10.89 -21.96
CA PHE A 769 -27.84 12.13 -22.68
C PHE A 769 -29.07 12.62 -23.44
N LEU A 770 -29.09 13.91 -23.76
CA LEU A 770 -30.13 14.50 -24.61
C LEU A 770 -29.62 14.72 -26.02
N PHE A 771 -30.55 14.66 -26.96
CA PHE A 771 -30.35 15.03 -28.36
C PHE A 771 -31.59 15.77 -28.90
N TRP A 772 -31.41 16.48 -30.00
CA TRP A 772 -32.44 17.28 -30.65
C TRP A 772 -32.64 16.89 -32.11
N ASP A 773 -33.91 16.82 -32.53
CA ASP A 773 -34.26 16.71 -33.94
C ASP A 773 -34.01 18.04 -34.68
N ARG A 774 -34.28 18.05 -36.00
CA ARG A 774 -34.10 19.24 -36.84
C ARG A 774 -35.11 20.36 -36.57
N ALA A 775 -36.22 20.07 -35.89
CA ALA A 775 -37.23 21.04 -35.49
C ALA A 775 -36.97 21.64 -34.10
N GLY A 776 -35.93 21.17 -33.39
CA GLY A 776 -35.58 21.62 -32.04
C GLY A 776 -36.34 20.89 -30.93
N ASN A 777 -37.04 19.79 -31.21
CA ASN A 777 -37.65 18.96 -30.17
C ASN A 777 -36.57 18.15 -29.44
N ALA A 778 -36.66 18.09 -28.11
CA ALA A 778 -35.72 17.38 -27.26
C ALA A 778 -36.12 15.90 -27.07
N TYR A 779 -35.11 15.04 -27.00
CA TYR A 779 -35.24 13.60 -26.74
C TYR A 779 -34.18 13.16 -25.73
N ALA A 780 -34.53 12.19 -24.89
CA ALA A 780 -33.62 11.57 -23.94
C ALA A 780 -33.26 10.15 -24.39
N HIS A 781 -31.96 9.83 -24.35
CA HIS A 781 -31.40 8.52 -24.68
C HIS A 781 -30.92 7.83 -23.39
N TYR A 782 -31.54 6.71 -23.04
CA TYR A 782 -31.39 6.07 -21.72
C TYR A 782 -30.37 4.93 -21.71
N ASP A 783 -30.33 4.14 -22.79
CA ASP A 783 -29.55 2.91 -22.89
C ASP A 783 -29.06 2.70 -24.33
N VAL A 784 -27.83 2.22 -24.49
CA VAL A 784 -27.27 1.74 -25.77
C VAL A 784 -27.33 0.20 -25.87
N ALA A 785 -27.08 -0.47 -24.75
CA ALA A 785 -27.02 -1.93 -24.64
C ALA A 785 -27.66 -2.37 -23.30
N PRO A 786 -28.27 -3.57 -23.20
CA PRO A 786 -28.36 -4.61 -24.24
C PRO A 786 -29.35 -4.29 -25.38
N THR A 787 -30.26 -3.34 -25.16
CA THR A 787 -31.18 -2.81 -26.18
C THR A 787 -31.17 -1.30 -26.10
N ARG A 788 -31.14 -0.63 -27.25
CA ARG A 788 -31.23 0.83 -27.32
C ARG A 788 -32.61 1.31 -26.86
N ALA A 789 -32.66 2.40 -26.10
CA ALA A 789 -33.92 2.99 -25.60
C ALA A 789 -33.86 4.53 -25.61
N PHE A 790 -34.88 5.19 -26.16
CA PHE A 790 -34.99 6.65 -26.19
C PHE A 790 -36.43 7.13 -26.34
N ALA A 791 -36.75 8.30 -25.78
CA ALA A 791 -38.10 8.87 -25.83
C ALA A 791 -38.08 10.40 -25.99
N ALA A 792 -39.19 10.95 -26.50
CA ALA A 792 -39.40 12.40 -26.54
C ALA A 792 -39.47 12.98 -25.12
N LEU A 793 -38.83 14.12 -24.90
CA LEU A 793 -38.73 14.81 -23.62
C LEU A 793 -39.56 16.10 -23.62
N THR A 794 -40.40 16.29 -22.60
CA THR A 794 -41.12 17.55 -22.38
C THR A 794 -40.38 18.45 -21.40
N LEU A 795 -40.70 19.75 -21.40
CA LEU A 795 -40.00 20.77 -20.60
C LEU A 795 -40.19 20.62 -19.08
N ASP A 796 -41.13 19.80 -18.64
CA ASP A 796 -41.35 19.40 -17.25
C ASP A 796 -40.54 18.18 -16.82
N GLY A 797 -39.72 17.61 -17.72
CA GLY A 797 -38.87 16.45 -17.44
C GLY A 797 -39.54 15.10 -17.65
N SER A 798 -40.86 15.08 -17.87
CA SER A 798 -41.58 13.86 -18.22
C SER A 798 -41.31 13.45 -19.67
N VAL A 799 -41.58 12.18 -19.98
CA VAL A 799 -41.13 11.56 -21.24
C VAL A 799 -42.21 10.64 -21.81
N GLY A 800 -42.24 10.55 -23.14
CA GLY A 800 -43.20 9.71 -23.88
C GLY A 800 -42.93 8.20 -23.75
N SER A 801 -43.62 7.41 -24.58
CA SER A 801 -43.27 6.00 -24.80
C SER A 801 -41.88 5.87 -25.43
N ASP A 802 -41.21 4.74 -25.20
CA ASP A 802 -39.98 4.38 -25.90
C ASP A 802 -40.22 4.32 -27.43
N LEU A 803 -39.34 4.99 -28.17
CA LEU A 803 -39.39 5.15 -29.63
C LEU A 803 -38.38 4.23 -30.34
N ALA A 804 -37.42 3.66 -29.61
CA ALA A 804 -36.41 2.75 -30.17
C ALA A 804 -36.99 1.52 -30.93
N PRO A 805 -38.15 0.94 -30.56
CA PRO A 805 -38.76 -0.16 -31.33
C PRO A 805 -39.05 0.17 -32.81
N ALA A 806 -39.17 1.45 -33.18
CA ALA A 806 -39.36 1.87 -34.57
C ALA A 806 -38.07 1.80 -35.39
N ALA A 807 -36.90 1.91 -34.76
CA ALA A 807 -35.57 1.78 -35.39
C ALA A 807 -34.97 0.37 -35.25
N ALA A 808 -35.48 -0.44 -34.30
CA ALA A 808 -34.89 -1.71 -33.88
C ALA A 808 -34.57 -2.71 -35.02
N SER A 809 -35.33 -2.73 -36.11
CA SER A 809 -35.08 -3.61 -37.26
C SER A 809 -33.84 -3.22 -38.07
N ALA A 810 -33.52 -1.93 -38.16
CA ALA A 810 -32.29 -1.42 -38.76
C ALA A 810 -31.12 -1.50 -37.76
N ASP A 811 -31.37 -1.06 -36.52
CA ASP A 811 -30.36 -1.00 -35.46
C ASP A 811 -29.79 -2.38 -35.10
N ALA A 812 -30.62 -3.44 -35.06
CA ALA A 812 -30.20 -4.76 -34.57
C ALA A 812 -28.98 -5.35 -35.30
N ALA A 813 -28.94 -5.27 -36.64
CA ALA A 813 -27.83 -5.77 -37.43
C ALA A 813 -26.54 -4.95 -37.21
N CYS A 814 -26.69 -3.63 -37.01
CA CYS A 814 -25.57 -2.73 -36.82
C CYS A 814 -24.98 -2.84 -35.41
N LEU A 815 -25.83 -2.85 -34.38
CA LEU A 815 -25.46 -3.06 -32.99
C LEU A 815 -24.81 -4.45 -32.79
N GLN A 816 -25.35 -5.51 -33.40
CA GLN A 816 -24.75 -6.85 -33.33
C GLN A 816 -23.35 -6.92 -33.98
N LYS A 817 -23.09 -6.12 -35.02
CA LYS A 817 -21.81 -6.12 -35.74
C LYS A 817 -20.73 -5.30 -35.05
N TYR A 818 -21.07 -4.12 -34.54
CA TYR A 818 -20.09 -3.11 -34.12
C TYR A 818 -20.07 -2.82 -32.61
N LEU A 819 -21.07 -3.24 -31.81
CA LEU A 819 -20.91 -3.16 -30.36
C LEU A 819 -19.82 -4.16 -29.91
N PRO A 820 -18.90 -3.76 -29.02
CA PRO A 820 -17.90 -4.67 -28.48
C PRO A 820 -18.57 -5.79 -27.68
N GLN A 821 -18.23 -7.03 -28.01
CA GLN A 821 -18.76 -8.20 -27.31
C GLN A 821 -18.11 -8.33 -25.93
N MET A 822 -18.95 -8.32 -24.89
CA MET A 822 -18.51 -8.47 -23.51
C MET A 822 -18.03 -9.91 -23.27
N GLN A 823 -16.73 -10.08 -23.02
CA GLN A 823 -16.14 -11.42 -22.81
C GLN A 823 -16.35 -11.93 -21.39
N ASP A 824 -16.33 -11.02 -20.42
CA ASP A 824 -16.64 -11.26 -19.01
C ASP A 824 -17.73 -10.27 -18.54
N PRO A 825 -19.02 -10.64 -18.60
CA PRO A 825 -20.12 -9.75 -18.23
C PRO A 825 -20.13 -9.31 -16.75
N ASP A 826 -19.37 -9.96 -15.87
CA ASP A 826 -19.26 -9.54 -14.46
C ASP A 826 -18.24 -8.38 -14.28
N HIS A 827 -17.35 -8.17 -15.25
CA HIS A 827 -16.26 -7.19 -15.21
C HIS A 827 -16.23 -6.21 -16.39
N GLU A 828 -17.05 -6.42 -17.41
CA GLU A 828 -17.17 -5.56 -18.59
C GLU A 828 -18.57 -4.96 -18.73
N SER A 829 -18.65 -3.72 -19.23
CA SER A 829 -19.93 -3.02 -19.41
C SER A 829 -19.85 -1.91 -20.46
N ILE A 830 -21.01 -1.54 -21.02
CA ILE A 830 -21.15 -0.39 -21.93
C ILE A 830 -21.56 0.84 -21.13
N HIS A 831 -20.71 1.85 -21.12
CA HIS A 831 -20.94 3.13 -20.48
C HIS A 831 -21.17 4.22 -21.53
N GLN A 832 -22.41 4.67 -21.73
CA GLN A 832 -22.64 5.99 -22.32
C GLN A 832 -22.39 7.07 -21.24
N ALA A 833 -21.71 8.17 -21.60
CA ALA A 833 -21.39 9.22 -20.63
C ALA A 833 -21.21 10.62 -21.25
N THR A 834 -21.08 10.73 -22.58
CA THR A 834 -20.96 12.03 -23.26
C THR A 834 -22.32 12.63 -23.58
N ASN A 835 -22.36 13.94 -23.85
CA ASN A 835 -23.49 14.59 -24.53
C ASN A 835 -23.48 14.29 -26.03
N SER A 836 -24.49 14.76 -26.75
CA SER A 836 -24.55 14.65 -28.21
C SER A 836 -24.26 15.98 -28.93
N LEU A 837 -23.96 15.91 -30.23
CA LEU A 837 -23.86 17.02 -31.18
C LEU A 837 -24.47 16.62 -32.53
N ALA A 838 -25.02 17.57 -33.29
CA ALA A 838 -25.43 17.32 -34.68
C ALA A 838 -24.27 17.60 -35.65
N VAL A 839 -24.00 16.66 -36.55
CA VAL A 839 -22.95 16.74 -37.57
C VAL A 839 -23.56 16.52 -38.94
N THR A 840 -23.36 17.46 -39.87
CA THR A 840 -23.64 17.27 -41.29
C THR A 840 -22.43 16.62 -41.97
N LEU A 841 -22.66 15.54 -42.70
CA LEU A 841 -21.65 14.66 -43.29
C LEU A 841 -21.05 15.21 -44.61
N CYS A 842 -20.84 16.53 -44.68
CA CYS A 842 -20.05 17.20 -45.71
C CYS A 842 -19.28 18.38 -45.09
N MET A 843 -18.38 19.00 -45.87
CA MET A 843 -17.55 20.12 -45.44
C MET A 843 -18.31 21.44 -45.54
N ARG A 844 -18.26 22.28 -44.51
CA ARG A 844 -18.75 23.66 -44.49
C ARG A 844 -18.15 24.51 -45.62
N ALA A 845 -16.91 24.20 -46.01
CA ALA A 845 -16.24 24.84 -47.14
C ALA A 845 -16.83 24.49 -48.53
N ASP A 846 -17.63 23.44 -48.67
CA ASP A 846 -18.32 23.11 -49.93
C ASP A 846 -19.61 23.94 -50.08
N PRO A 847 -19.73 24.80 -51.11
CA PRO A 847 -20.91 25.63 -51.30
C PRO A 847 -22.21 24.84 -51.56
N ASN A 848 -22.13 23.55 -51.90
CA ASN A 848 -23.30 22.67 -52.07
C ASN A 848 -23.69 21.94 -50.77
N CYS A 849 -22.89 22.05 -49.71
CA CYS A 849 -23.15 21.39 -48.43
C CYS A 849 -24.24 22.14 -47.66
N HIS A 850 -25.44 21.58 -47.63
CA HIS A 850 -26.58 22.12 -46.89
C HIS A 850 -27.13 21.06 -45.93
N PRO A 851 -27.42 21.40 -44.67
CA PRO A 851 -27.89 20.43 -43.67
C PRO A 851 -29.32 19.99 -43.98
N ASP A 852 -29.50 18.70 -44.24
CA ASP A 852 -30.79 18.05 -44.49
C ASP A 852 -30.91 16.67 -43.83
N ASP A 853 -32.10 16.09 -43.93
CA ASP A 853 -32.50 14.83 -43.29
C ASP A 853 -31.79 13.59 -43.86
N SER A 854 -31.05 13.75 -44.98
CA SER A 854 -30.29 12.70 -45.66
C SER A 854 -28.78 12.76 -45.40
N ASN A 855 -28.29 13.86 -44.80
CA ASN A 855 -26.86 14.06 -44.54
C ASN A 855 -26.52 14.50 -43.10
N THR A 856 -27.51 14.76 -42.24
CA THR A 856 -27.28 15.23 -40.86
C THR A 856 -27.59 14.14 -39.84
N VAL A 857 -26.57 13.84 -39.02
CA VAL A 857 -26.59 12.80 -37.98
C VAL A 857 -26.32 13.41 -36.61
N ILE A 858 -26.72 12.69 -35.56
CA ILE A 858 -26.33 12.95 -34.18
C ILE A 858 -25.12 12.07 -33.85
N LEU A 859 -24.07 12.71 -33.34
CA LEU A 859 -22.84 12.09 -32.85
C LEU A 859 -22.90 11.98 -31.32
N THR A 860 -22.54 10.81 -30.79
CA THR A 860 -22.31 10.56 -29.36
C THR A 860 -21.13 9.61 -29.19
N ILE A 861 -20.52 9.58 -28.00
CA ILE A 861 -19.43 8.66 -27.64
C ILE A 861 -19.85 7.80 -26.44
N PHE A 862 -19.88 6.49 -26.66
CA PHE A 862 -20.02 5.48 -25.60
C PHE A 862 -18.68 4.80 -25.36
N GLN A 863 -18.55 4.02 -24.29
CA GLN A 863 -17.27 3.47 -23.84
C GLN A 863 -17.43 2.01 -23.43
N HIS A 864 -16.53 1.13 -23.91
CA HIS A 864 -16.37 -0.21 -23.34
C HIS A 864 -15.54 -0.06 -22.07
N LYS A 865 -16.17 -0.23 -20.91
CA LYS A 865 -15.48 -0.32 -19.63
C LYS A 865 -15.06 -1.76 -19.39
N ARG A 866 -13.81 -1.98 -18.98
CA ARG A 866 -13.30 -3.26 -18.46
C ARG A 866 -12.67 -3.05 -17.10
N PHE A 867 -12.85 -4.00 -16.19
CA PHE A 867 -12.24 -3.97 -14.85
C PHE A 867 -11.31 -5.18 -14.66
N VAL A 868 -10.01 -4.95 -14.70
CA VAL A 868 -8.98 -6.00 -14.70
C VAL A 868 -7.93 -5.65 -13.65
N GLU A 869 -7.55 -6.63 -12.81
CA GLU A 869 -6.52 -6.48 -11.76
C GLU A 869 -6.71 -5.25 -10.83
N PHE A 870 -7.96 -4.89 -10.54
CA PHE A 870 -8.38 -3.71 -9.75
C PHE A 870 -8.15 -2.34 -10.43
N HIS A 871 -7.90 -2.32 -11.73
CA HIS A 871 -7.85 -1.10 -12.55
C HIS A 871 -9.02 -1.07 -13.56
N SER A 872 -9.52 0.13 -13.89
CA SER A 872 -10.57 0.30 -14.91
C SER A 872 -10.00 0.86 -16.20
N SER A 873 -10.08 0.14 -17.31
CA SER A 873 -9.87 0.72 -18.64
C SER A 873 -11.21 1.13 -19.25
N TYR A 874 -11.17 2.21 -20.04
CA TYR A 874 -12.30 2.71 -20.81
C TYR A 874 -11.83 2.90 -22.25
N ASP A 875 -12.53 2.27 -23.19
CA ASP A 875 -12.19 2.34 -24.61
C ASP A 875 -13.36 2.99 -25.35
N PRO A 876 -13.24 4.27 -25.79
CA PRO A 876 -14.35 5.04 -26.34
C PRO A 876 -14.64 4.70 -27.82
N TYR A 877 -15.92 4.65 -28.18
CA TYR A 877 -16.44 4.36 -29.51
C TYR A 877 -17.37 5.49 -29.97
N VAL A 878 -17.29 5.85 -31.25
CA VAL A 878 -18.19 6.84 -31.87
C VAL A 878 -19.46 6.12 -32.32
N MET A 879 -20.63 6.67 -31.98
CA MET A 879 -21.92 6.27 -32.55
C MET A 879 -22.54 7.45 -33.27
N LEU A 880 -22.98 7.20 -34.52
CA LEU A 880 -23.75 8.12 -35.33
C LEU A 880 -25.15 7.55 -35.54
N PHE A 881 -26.18 8.36 -35.37
CA PHE A 881 -27.57 8.00 -35.72
C PHE A 881 -28.28 9.17 -36.41
N TRP A 882 -29.31 8.91 -37.21
CA TRP A 882 -29.97 9.97 -37.98
C TRP A 882 -30.61 11.03 -37.08
N GLN A 883 -30.53 12.31 -37.46
CA GLN A 883 -31.27 13.37 -36.78
C GLN A 883 -32.78 13.35 -37.10
N ARG A 884 -33.16 12.74 -38.23
CA ARG A 884 -34.57 12.48 -38.57
C ARG A 884 -35.09 11.26 -37.81
N ALA A 885 -36.39 11.25 -37.51
CA ALA A 885 -37.08 10.05 -37.06
C ALA A 885 -37.02 8.93 -38.15
N PRO A 886 -37.06 7.64 -37.76
CA PRO A 886 -37.10 7.10 -36.39
C PRO A 886 -35.74 7.05 -35.66
N PHE A 887 -34.74 7.84 -36.07
CA PHE A 887 -33.42 7.97 -35.43
C PHE A 887 -32.55 6.71 -35.50
N GLU A 888 -32.64 5.97 -36.60
CA GLU A 888 -31.86 4.74 -36.86
C GLU A 888 -30.35 5.00 -36.76
N VAL A 889 -29.59 4.02 -36.27
CA VAL A 889 -28.12 4.10 -36.26
C VAL A 889 -27.60 4.20 -37.70
N TYR A 890 -26.72 5.17 -37.94
CA TYR A 890 -26.02 5.40 -39.20
C TYR A 890 -24.70 4.64 -39.28
N GLY A 891 -24.02 4.51 -38.14
CA GLY A 891 -22.79 3.74 -38.02
C GLY A 891 -22.18 3.83 -36.63
N ILE A 892 -21.27 2.90 -36.35
CA ILE A 892 -20.48 2.84 -35.10
C ILE A 892 -19.01 2.65 -35.50
N SER A 893 -18.06 3.16 -34.72
CA SER A 893 -16.62 2.95 -35.01
C SER A 893 -16.22 1.47 -34.91
N ASP A 894 -15.55 0.96 -35.95
CA ASP A 894 -15.11 -0.44 -36.02
C ASP A 894 -14.08 -0.79 -34.92
N MET A 895 -13.32 0.22 -34.51
CA MET A 895 -12.31 0.17 -33.45
C MET A 895 -12.58 1.28 -32.42
N PRO A 896 -12.11 1.13 -31.16
CA PRO A 896 -12.13 2.20 -30.19
C PRO A 896 -11.14 3.31 -30.57
N LEU A 897 -11.40 4.54 -30.13
CA LEU A 897 -10.51 5.68 -30.32
C LEU A 897 -9.30 5.58 -29.41
N TRP A 898 -8.13 5.96 -29.92
CA TRP A 898 -6.93 6.18 -29.13
C TRP A 898 -6.57 7.66 -29.13
N ILE A 899 -6.63 8.31 -27.96
CA ILE A 899 -6.23 9.71 -27.84
C ILE A 899 -4.71 9.77 -27.72
N HIS A 900 -4.05 10.37 -28.70
CA HIS A 900 -2.59 10.44 -28.75
C HIS A 900 -2.02 11.11 -27.48
N GLY A 901 -1.07 10.43 -26.84
CA GLY A 901 -0.55 10.76 -25.51
C GLY A 901 -1.10 9.92 -24.36
N ARG A 902 -2.15 9.10 -24.57
CA ARG A 902 -2.65 8.11 -23.58
C ARG A 902 -1.56 7.11 -23.18
N GLY A 903 -1.42 6.84 -21.88
CA GLY A 903 -0.41 5.92 -21.37
C GLY A 903 -0.77 4.43 -21.55
N MET A 904 0.24 3.59 -21.81
CA MET A 904 0.18 2.13 -21.64
C MET A 904 0.89 1.70 -20.36
N MET A 905 0.42 0.59 -19.78
CA MET A 905 0.96 -0.06 -18.57
C MET A 905 1.28 -1.54 -18.88
N ASP A 906 2.26 -2.09 -18.15
CA ASP A 906 2.72 -3.49 -18.18
C ASP A 906 2.75 -4.16 -19.56
N GLU A 907 3.78 -3.84 -20.33
CA GLU A 907 4.16 -4.45 -21.62
C GLU A 907 3.07 -4.45 -22.71
N GLY A 908 2.00 -3.64 -22.53
CA GLY A 908 0.92 -3.43 -23.50
C GLY A 908 -0.43 -4.07 -23.14
N ASN A 909 -0.55 -4.71 -21.97
CA ASN A 909 -1.78 -5.40 -21.57
C ASN A 909 -2.83 -4.50 -20.86
N GLN A 910 -2.44 -3.34 -20.33
CA GLN A 910 -3.34 -2.40 -19.66
C GLN A 910 -3.09 -0.96 -20.15
N THR A 911 -4.14 -0.13 -20.12
CA THR A 911 -4.13 1.25 -20.63
C THR A 911 -4.55 2.21 -19.51
N GLU A 912 -4.16 3.48 -19.64
CA GLU A 912 -4.59 4.54 -18.73
C GLU A 912 -6.12 4.62 -18.63
N MET A 913 -6.63 4.79 -17.40
CA MET A 913 -8.04 5.05 -17.13
C MET A 913 -8.38 6.45 -17.65
N MET A 914 -8.83 6.50 -18.91
CA MET A 914 -9.14 7.72 -19.64
C MET A 914 -10.57 7.62 -20.15
N TYR A 915 -11.47 8.44 -19.62
CA TYR A 915 -12.89 8.36 -19.93
C TYR A 915 -13.44 9.69 -20.46
N VAL A 916 -14.09 9.65 -21.63
CA VAL A 916 -14.64 10.84 -22.28
C VAL A 916 -15.94 11.25 -21.60
N THR A 917 -16.01 12.52 -21.17
CA THR A 917 -17.13 13.06 -20.36
C THR A 917 -18.00 14.02 -21.12
N SER A 918 -17.46 14.74 -22.11
CA SER A 918 -18.23 15.66 -22.94
C SER A 918 -17.59 15.91 -24.30
N ILE A 919 -18.41 16.40 -25.23
CA ILE A 919 -18.02 16.84 -26.56
C ILE A 919 -18.62 18.23 -26.85
N GLY A 920 -17.86 19.10 -27.52
CA GLY A 920 -18.31 20.45 -27.84
C GLY A 920 -17.59 21.05 -29.04
N TRP A 921 -18.25 21.88 -29.83
CA TRP A 921 -17.59 22.56 -30.95
C TRP A 921 -16.58 23.60 -30.47
N LYS A 922 -15.42 23.70 -31.12
CA LYS A 922 -14.35 24.63 -30.71
C LYS A 922 -14.64 26.09 -31.09
N THR A 923 -15.35 26.30 -32.19
CA THR A 923 -15.53 27.62 -32.82
C THR A 923 -16.46 28.53 -32.01
N ALA A 924 -16.06 29.79 -31.84
CA ALA A 924 -16.89 30.79 -31.17
C ALA A 924 -18.25 30.96 -31.88
N GLY A 925 -19.34 30.98 -31.10
CA GLY A 925 -20.72 31.07 -31.62
C GLY A 925 -21.30 29.76 -32.18
N GLN A 926 -20.53 28.68 -32.27
CA GLN A 926 -21.02 27.37 -32.70
C GLN A 926 -21.72 26.67 -31.53
N LYS A 927 -22.97 26.22 -31.73
CA LYS A 927 -23.85 25.67 -30.68
C LYS A 927 -23.90 24.13 -30.72
N TYR A 928 -24.98 23.54 -31.22
CA TYR A 928 -25.18 22.10 -31.31
C TYR A 928 -24.75 21.50 -32.66
N HIS A 929 -24.77 22.30 -33.73
CA HIS A 929 -24.57 21.84 -35.11
C HIS A 929 -23.19 22.18 -35.69
N GLY A 930 -22.62 21.27 -36.48
CA GLY A 930 -21.38 21.45 -37.22
C GLY A 930 -21.22 20.52 -38.42
N TYR A 931 -20.04 20.57 -39.02
CA TYR A 931 -19.68 19.96 -40.30
C TYR A 931 -18.38 19.14 -40.16
N LEU A 932 -18.03 18.35 -41.18
CA LEU A 932 -16.86 17.46 -41.12
C LEU A 932 -15.51 18.19 -41.02
N ASP A 933 -15.42 19.43 -41.48
CA ASP A 933 -14.23 20.30 -41.41
C ASP A 933 -14.18 21.20 -40.17
N ASP A 934 -15.23 21.20 -39.33
CA ASP A 934 -15.22 21.91 -38.05
C ASP A 934 -14.37 21.14 -37.01
N VAL A 935 -13.75 21.89 -36.09
CA VAL A 935 -12.98 21.33 -34.97
C VAL A 935 -13.88 21.20 -33.74
N MET A 936 -13.82 20.06 -33.06
CA MET A 936 -14.49 19.79 -31.79
C MET A 936 -13.51 19.41 -30.68
N PHE A 937 -13.89 19.70 -29.44
CA PHE A 937 -13.25 19.18 -28.25
C PHE A 937 -13.89 17.87 -27.81
N LEU A 938 -13.05 16.93 -27.40
CA LEU A 938 -13.40 15.83 -26.50
C LEU A 938 -12.71 16.13 -25.17
N ALA A 939 -13.50 16.31 -24.11
CA ALA A 939 -12.97 16.49 -22.75
C ALA A 939 -13.09 15.19 -21.97
N PHE A 940 -12.10 14.88 -21.13
CA PHE A 940 -12.00 13.59 -20.45
C PHE A 940 -11.29 13.67 -19.10
N GLY A 941 -11.65 12.73 -18.21
CA GLY A 941 -10.94 12.49 -16.95
C GLY A 941 -9.78 11.51 -17.14
N VAL A 942 -8.77 11.62 -16.28
CA VAL A 942 -7.58 10.75 -16.25
C VAL A 942 -7.36 10.24 -14.82
N GLU A 943 -7.41 8.92 -14.64
CA GLU A 943 -7.15 8.18 -13.38
C GLU A 943 -7.92 8.70 -12.15
N ASP A 944 -9.13 9.25 -12.35
CA ASP A 944 -9.95 9.94 -11.33
C ASP A 944 -9.21 11.04 -10.54
N ALA A 945 -8.15 11.62 -11.11
CA ALA A 945 -7.24 12.54 -10.42
C ALA A 945 -6.93 13.83 -11.19
N ASP A 946 -7.00 13.80 -12.52
CA ASP A 946 -6.65 14.91 -13.41
C ASP A 946 -7.64 15.03 -14.58
N THR A 947 -7.63 16.19 -15.26
CA THR A 947 -8.50 16.49 -16.40
C THR A 947 -7.73 17.02 -17.60
N ALA A 948 -8.20 16.62 -18.78
CA ALA A 948 -7.56 16.89 -20.04
C ALA A 948 -8.60 17.00 -21.17
N GLY A 949 -8.14 17.43 -22.34
CA GLY A 949 -8.94 17.48 -23.55
C GLY A 949 -8.09 17.31 -24.79
N VAL A 950 -8.74 16.94 -25.89
CA VAL A 950 -8.15 16.86 -27.23
C VAL A 950 -9.08 17.60 -28.19
N ASP A 951 -8.51 18.35 -29.13
CA ASP A 951 -9.27 19.05 -30.17
C ASP A 951 -9.00 18.43 -31.54
N VAL A 952 -10.05 17.93 -32.18
CA VAL A 952 -9.97 17.09 -33.38
C VAL A 952 -10.91 17.61 -34.47
N VAL A 953 -10.57 17.40 -35.73
CA VAL A 953 -11.47 17.67 -36.84
C VAL A 953 -12.57 16.60 -36.84
N ALA A 954 -13.83 16.99 -37.01
CA ALA A 954 -14.97 16.07 -36.92
C ALA A 954 -14.87 14.92 -37.94
N GLY A 955 -14.37 15.21 -39.15
CA GLY A 955 -14.09 14.23 -40.21
C GLY A 955 -13.10 13.15 -39.78
N ASP A 956 -12.02 13.53 -39.09
CA ASP A 956 -11.01 12.58 -38.60
C ASP A 956 -11.60 11.67 -37.51
N LEU A 957 -12.47 12.21 -36.64
CA LEU A 957 -13.16 11.44 -35.61
C LEU A 957 -14.12 10.40 -36.19
N VAL A 958 -14.84 10.73 -37.27
CA VAL A 958 -15.82 9.82 -37.91
C VAL A 958 -15.23 8.95 -39.02
N ALA A 959 -13.96 9.12 -39.38
CA ALA A 959 -13.31 8.38 -40.47
C ALA A 959 -13.31 6.84 -40.26
N GLY A 960 -13.25 6.39 -39.00
CA GLY A 960 -13.31 4.98 -38.62
C GLY A 960 -14.72 4.40 -38.39
N VAL A 961 -15.78 5.13 -38.77
CA VAL A 961 -17.18 4.69 -38.55
C VAL A 961 -17.64 3.71 -39.63
N GLY A 962 -17.83 2.45 -39.21
CA GLY A 962 -18.49 1.43 -40.00
C GLY A 962 -19.98 1.75 -40.15
N LYS A 963 -20.42 1.95 -41.39
CA LYS A 963 -21.82 2.29 -41.68
C LYS A 963 -22.75 1.10 -41.45
N CYS A 964 -23.96 1.42 -41.03
CA CYS A 964 -25.15 0.59 -41.18
C CYS A 964 -25.72 0.79 -42.60
#